data_AF-A0A316UI64-F1
#
_entry.id   AF-A0A316UI64-F1
#
_cell.length_a   1.000
_cell.length_b   1.000
_cell.length_c   1.000
_cell.angle_alpha   90.00
_cell.angle_beta   90.00
_cell.angle_gamma   90.00
#
_symmetry.space_group_name_H-M   'P 1'
#
loop_
_entity.id
_entity.type
_entity.pdbx_description
1 polymer ?
#
loop_
_entity_poly.entity_id
_entity_poly.type
_entity_poly.pdbx_seq_one_letter_code
_entity_poly.pdbx_strand_id
1 'polypeptide(L)'
;MAHSPLRLPAFKSGNGSLIPFDYSDTFVRLAILSIRSLPVVCWLYLAAYLFIPSSTVVATLPSALRTKWLRLMARYVWFPWSVIEVVFSLYHAYLVRKVQGPGPQPIYSRRFLRKVFARALKSGLGLDNLVKADETHRQQVEQDNIKEATNSKLEGTRPEGNEKSHSKATQANNGSDGDDPEPWFKANALTPDDPRARKFQREQAKWFHLDPQYKKESHKHITRRDVSHWLAWSLFNSHLEDIEAEHSDISKKARAGDELPQIANETHGTAADEADEEDPNLRKVYAEPGEWSNAEGGTRLDFLRKARRMLEARQGQRYPLKRDGEPGPEEELDGEGGSKDQPLTGSMRLTIDPVVVEARPFLVYCITQSLSRFTLYRATRHKGFELRTSGRLSYLVSIPSSWSPEKAADPASKGRYRPTIFLHGLGIGLAQYHALIDELAGSALSETHPIMIPIQPHISQNIFSPHFLKPIGHHEMIICLRKAMKTLRFDGDVQVLSHSMGTIVHAWLLKSLGNRIARSCFVDPIPFRLFIPDVCGNFLYFKADNSIKRLLRFFVGREIGTANTLSRYFDWSSNILWPEDEIPNLTSPQHTRFFLAGQDVILNCQETREYLLEYGVKEEVTSAEGKRERGGMVVDWKAAHGELLMKDGRGMKMIMKWLQEEDE
;
A
#
# COMPACT_ATOMS: atom_id res chain seq x y z
N MET A 1 -41.41 -26.22 -2.35
CA MET A 1 -41.47 -25.27 -1.21
C MET A 1 -40.07 -24.73 -1.01
N ALA A 2 -39.81 -23.53 -1.53
CA ALA A 2 -38.48 -22.92 -1.60
C ALA A 2 -38.35 -21.87 -0.49
N HIS A 3 -37.36 -22.02 0.39
CA HIS A 3 -37.00 -21.01 1.38
C HIS A 3 -36.09 -19.97 0.74
N SER A 4 -36.56 -18.73 0.65
CA SER A 4 -35.77 -17.55 0.30
C SER A 4 -34.73 -17.25 1.39
N PRO A 5 -33.49 -16.85 1.03
CA PRO A 5 -32.54 -16.35 2.01
C PRO A 5 -32.85 -14.89 2.38
N LEU A 6 -32.76 -14.58 3.68
CA LEU A 6 -32.96 -13.26 4.26
C LEU A 6 -32.11 -12.19 3.55
N ARG A 7 -32.76 -11.18 2.98
CA ARG A 7 -32.15 -9.92 2.57
C ARG A 7 -31.89 -9.06 3.80
N LEU A 8 -30.64 -8.66 4.03
CA LEU A 8 -30.32 -7.52 4.90
C LEU A 8 -30.82 -6.23 4.23
N PRO A 9 -31.45 -5.28 4.95
CA PRO A 9 -32.01 -4.09 4.34
C PRO A 9 -30.91 -3.10 3.94
N ALA A 10 -30.99 -2.60 2.71
CA ALA A 10 -30.20 -1.48 2.22
C ALA A 10 -30.66 -0.18 2.90
N PHE A 11 -29.78 0.49 3.63
CA PHE A 11 -30.03 1.83 4.14
C PHE A 11 -29.80 2.87 3.04
N LYS A 12 -30.89 3.48 2.56
CA LYS A 12 -30.85 4.73 1.79
C LYS A 12 -30.91 5.90 2.76
N SER A 13 -29.93 6.80 2.72
CA SER A 13 -30.01 8.11 3.35
C SER A 13 -30.55 9.11 2.32
N GLY A 14 -31.80 9.54 2.48
CA GLY A 14 -32.41 10.62 1.71
C GLY A 14 -32.94 11.70 2.65
N ASN A 15 -32.42 12.93 2.47
CA ASN A 15 -32.90 14.23 2.92
C ASN A 15 -33.06 14.54 4.42
N GLY A 16 -32.14 15.39 4.91
CA GLY A 16 -32.42 16.61 5.68
C GLY A 16 -33.45 16.59 6.82
N SER A 17 -33.03 16.10 8.00
CA SER A 17 -33.55 16.54 9.30
C SER A 17 -32.56 16.19 10.41
N LEU A 18 -32.38 17.08 11.39
CA LEU A 18 -31.49 16.90 12.55
C LEU A 18 -32.04 15.86 13.56
N ILE A 19 -31.12 15.07 14.16
CA ILE A 19 -31.19 14.19 15.38
C ILE A 19 -31.39 12.66 15.12
N PRO A 20 -30.81 11.69 15.89
CA PRO A 20 -29.70 11.66 16.88
C PRO A 20 -28.63 10.56 16.62
N PHE A 21 -27.51 10.56 17.36
CA PHE A 21 -26.55 9.46 17.64
C PHE A 21 -26.51 8.26 16.66
N ASP A 22 -25.38 8.11 15.95
CA ASP A 22 -25.10 7.00 15.04
C ASP A 22 -25.04 5.64 15.79
N TYR A 23 -26.18 4.93 15.81
CA TYR A 23 -26.32 3.60 16.41
C TYR A 23 -25.33 2.59 15.81
N SER A 24 -24.88 2.78 14.56
CA SER A 24 -23.90 1.89 13.92
C SER A 24 -22.50 2.03 14.53
N ASP A 25 -22.06 3.27 14.82
CA ASP A 25 -20.76 3.52 15.46
C ASP A 25 -20.75 3.02 16.91
N THR A 26 -21.84 3.25 17.63
CA THR A 26 -21.99 2.77 19.02
C THR A 26 -21.96 1.24 19.07
N PHE A 27 -22.68 0.56 18.18
CA PHE A 27 -22.66 -0.90 18.07
C PHE A 27 -21.25 -1.43 17.76
N VAL A 28 -20.55 -0.84 16.79
CA VAL A 28 -19.16 -1.24 16.46
C VAL A 28 -18.23 -1.06 17.65
N ARG A 29 -18.35 0.04 18.40
CA ARG A 29 -17.56 0.26 19.63
C ARG A 29 -17.84 -0.80 20.68
N LEU A 30 -19.11 -1.14 20.93
CA LEU A 30 -19.51 -2.16 21.89
C LEU A 30 -19.03 -3.55 21.46
N ALA A 31 -19.06 -3.87 20.16
CA ALA A 31 -18.55 -5.12 19.63
C ALA A 31 -17.03 -5.23 19.82
N ILE A 32 -16.27 -4.19 19.47
CA ILE A 32 -14.82 -4.13 19.69
C ILE A 32 -14.49 -4.20 21.19
N LEU A 33 -15.22 -3.48 22.03
CA LEU A 33 -15.03 -3.51 23.49
C LEU A 33 -15.29 -4.92 24.05
N SER A 34 -16.35 -5.58 23.58
CA SER A 34 -16.65 -6.98 23.96
C SER A 34 -15.49 -7.91 23.62
N ILE A 35 -14.95 -7.83 22.40
CA ILE A 35 -13.79 -8.63 21.97
C ILE A 35 -12.57 -8.32 22.85
N ARG A 36 -12.28 -7.05 23.11
CA ARG A 36 -11.15 -6.60 23.94
C ARG A 36 -11.26 -7.03 25.40
N SER A 37 -12.48 -7.16 25.90
CA SER A 37 -12.73 -7.53 27.30
C SER A 37 -12.52 -9.01 27.57
N LEU A 38 -12.57 -9.87 26.53
CA LEU A 38 -12.54 -11.32 26.70
C LEU A 38 -11.31 -11.83 27.48
N PRO A 39 -10.06 -11.39 27.19
CA PRO A 39 -8.90 -11.85 27.95
C PRO A 39 -8.96 -11.40 29.41
N VAL A 40 -9.44 -10.17 29.67
CA VAL A 40 -9.60 -9.64 31.04
C VAL A 40 -10.63 -10.45 31.82
N VAL A 41 -11.76 -10.79 31.20
CA VAL A 41 -12.79 -11.66 31.80
C VAL A 41 -12.21 -13.04 32.12
N CYS A 42 -11.41 -13.62 31.23
CA CYS A 42 -10.73 -14.90 31.48
C CYS A 42 -9.72 -14.81 32.64
N TRP A 43 -8.94 -13.73 32.74
CA TRP A 43 -8.05 -13.46 33.87
C TRP A 43 -8.82 -13.39 35.20
N LEU A 44 -9.90 -12.60 35.25
CA LEU A 44 -10.73 -12.45 36.44
C LEU A 44 -11.40 -13.77 36.83
N TYR A 45 -11.88 -14.54 35.85
CA TYR A 45 -12.46 -15.86 36.08
C TYR A 45 -11.45 -16.84 36.69
N LEU A 46 -10.23 -16.93 36.16
CA LEU A 46 -9.20 -17.80 36.71
C LEU A 46 -8.75 -17.36 38.11
N ALA A 47 -8.59 -16.06 38.34
CA ALA A 47 -8.28 -15.55 39.67
C ALA A 47 -9.39 -15.90 40.66
N ALA A 48 -10.66 -15.68 40.30
CA ALA A 48 -11.80 -16.07 41.12
C ALA A 48 -11.83 -17.59 41.38
N TYR A 49 -11.56 -18.41 40.37
CA TYR A 49 -11.56 -19.86 40.48
C TYR A 49 -10.44 -20.39 41.40
N LEU A 50 -9.27 -19.72 41.42
CA LEU A 50 -8.13 -20.11 42.24
C LEU A 50 -8.20 -19.60 43.68
N PHE A 51 -8.75 -18.40 43.90
CA PHE A 51 -8.69 -17.70 45.19
C PHE A 51 -10.02 -17.65 45.94
N ILE A 52 -11.16 -17.92 45.29
CA ILE A 52 -12.45 -17.95 45.98
C ILE A 52 -12.82 -19.41 46.27
N PRO A 53 -13.03 -19.78 47.55
CA PRO A 53 -13.49 -21.12 47.91
C PRO A 53 -14.77 -21.47 47.15
N SER A 54 -14.83 -22.67 46.57
CA SER A 54 -15.97 -23.14 45.78
C SER A 54 -17.30 -23.09 46.54
N SER A 55 -17.27 -23.19 47.87
CA SER A 55 -18.41 -23.02 48.77
C SER A 55 -18.99 -21.60 48.76
N THR A 56 -18.15 -20.57 48.56
CA THR A 56 -18.56 -19.15 48.58
C THR A 56 -19.16 -18.74 47.23
N VAL A 57 -18.60 -19.21 46.12
CA VAL A 57 -19.14 -18.95 44.76
C VAL A 57 -20.50 -19.61 44.55
N VAL A 58 -20.71 -20.82 45.08
CA VAL A 58 -21.98 -21.54 44.95
C VAL A 58 -23.08 -20.92 45.82
N ALA A 59 -22.71 -20.26 46.92
CA ALA A 59 -23.65 -19.60 47.83
C ALA A 59 -24.20 -18.27 47.28
N THR A 60 -23.44 -17.55 46.47
CA THR A 60 -23.83 -16.24 45.90
C THR A 60 -24.58 -16.33 44.56
N LEU A 61 -24.62 -17.50 43.93
CA LEU A 61 -25.36 -17.70 42.68
C LEU A 61 -26.88 -17.81 42.90
N PRO A 62 -27.71 -17.08 42.13
CA PRO A 62 -29.16 -17.27 42.10
C PRO A 62 -29.55 -18.74 41.95
N SER A 63 -30.62 -19.18 42.62
CA SER A 63 -31.05 -20.60 42.63
C SER A 63 -31.25 -21.19 41.23
N ALA A 64 -31.67 -20.37 40.26
CA ALA A 64 -31.82 -20.74 38.84
C ALA A 64 -30.48 -21.09 38.14
N LEU A 65 -29.35 -20.57 38.62
CA LEU A 65 -28.00 -20.81 38.08
C LEU A 65 -27.29 -21.99 38.79
N ARG A 66 -27.93 -22.62 39.79
CA ARG A 66 -27.38 -23.74 40.58
C ARG A 66 -27.56 -25.10 39.90
N THR A 67 -27.76 -25.13 38.58
CA THR A 67 -27.93 -26.38 37.83
C THR A 67 -26.61 -27.16 37.74
N LYS A 68 -26.67 -28.50 37.76
CA LYS A 68 -25.47 -29.35 37.56
C LYS A 68 -24.78 -29.02 36.23
N TRP A 69 -25.56 -28.70 35.20
CA TRP A 69 -25.08 -28.32 33.88
C TRP A 69 -24.17 -27.09 33.87
N LEU A 70 -24.54 -26.02 34.57
CA LEU A 70 -23.71 -24.80 34.62
C LEU A 70 -22.37 -25.04 35.34
N ARG A 71 -22.36 -25.88 36.39
CA ARG A 71 -21.12 -26.30 37.07
C ARG A 71 -20.22 -27.15 36.17
N LEU A 72 -20.81 -28.04 35.37
CA LEU A 72 -20.06 -28.83 34.38
C LEU A 72 -19.49 -27.93 33.29
N MET A 73 -20.27 -26.98 32.75
CA MET A 73 -19.78 -26.00 31.76
C MET A 73 -18.65 -25.13 32.32
N ALA A 74 -18.79 -24.61 33.55
CA ALA A 74 -17.76 -23.82 34.20
C ALA A 74 -16.43 -24.60 34.31
N ARG A 75 -16.48 -25.87 34.71
CA ARG A 75 -15.31 -26.72 34.93
C ARG A 75 -14.70 -27.25 33.63
N TYR A 76 -15.51 -27.74 32.70
CA TYR A 76 -15.04 -28.49 31.53
C TYR A 76 -14.97 -27.66 30.24
N VAL A 77 -15.54 -26.45 30.23
CA VAL A 77 -15.50 -25.56 29.06
C VAL A 77 -14.85 -24.23 29.41
N TRP A 78 -15.39 -23.48 30.37
CA TRP A 78 -14.91 -22.13 30.68
C TRP A 78 -13.53 -22.09 31.31
N PHE A 79 -13.22 -23.02 32.22
CA PHE A 79 -11.88 -23.13 32.81
C PHE A 79 -10.78 -23.40 31.79
N PRO A 80 -10.82 -24.49 30.98
CA PRO A 80 -9.78 -24.72 29.99
C PRO A 80 -9.70 -23.62 28.94
N TRP A 81 -10.85 -23.07 28.52
CA TRP A 81 -10.88 -21.90 27.62
C TRP A 81 -10.14 -20.70 28.22
N SER A 82 -10.43 -20.37 29.48
CA SER A 82 -9.81 -19.22 30.14
C SER A 82 -8.31 -19.42 30.33
N VAL A 83 -7.84 -20.65 30.61
CA VAL A 83 -6.41 -20.96 30.66
C VAL A 83 -5.75 -20.71 29.31
N ILE A 84 -6.34 -21.21 28.22
CA ILE A 84 -5.82 -21.01 26.86
C ILE A 84 -5.75 -19.52 26.53
N GLU A 85 -6.83 -18.79 26.79
CA GLU A 85 -6.93 -17.35 26.50
C GLU A 85 -5.91 -16.54 27.31
N VAL A 86 -5.71 -16.87 28.59
CA VAL A 86 -4.72 -16.20 29.45
C VAL A 86 -3.30 -16.47 28.96
N VAL A 87 -2.95 -17.73 28.68
CA VAL A 87 -1.63 -18.10 28.14
C VAL A 87 -1.39 -17.41 26.80
N PHE A 88 -2.39 -17.40 25.92
CA PHE A 88 -2.32 -16.71 24.65
C PHE A 88 -2.15 -15.20 24.82
N SER A 89 -2.84 -14.57 25.78
CA SER A 89 -2.71 -13.13 26.03
C SER A 89 -1.29 -12.74 26.46
N LEU A 90 -0.62 -13.59 27.26
CA LEU A 90 0.78 -13.41 27.63
C LEU A 90 1.71 -13.57 26.42
N TYR A 91 1.49 -14.60 25.61
CA TYR A 91 2.23 -14.81 24.36
C TYR A 91 2.05 -13.63 23.39
N HIS A 92 0.82 -13.15 23.20
CA HIS A 92 0.53 -11.99 22.37
C HIS A 92 1.24 -10.73 22.92
N ALA A 93 1.24 -10.50 24.24
CA ALA A 93 1.98 -9.40 24.84
C ALA A 93 3.49 -9.51 24.65
N TYR A 94 4.05 -10.72 24.64
CA TYR A 94 5.45 -10.97 24.25
C TYR A 94 5.68 -10.60 22.77
N LEU A 95 4.80 -11.03 21.86
CA LEU A 95 4.92 -10.67 20.45
C LEU A 95 4.83 -9.15 20.22
N VAL A 96 3.93 -8.46 20.91
CA VAL A 96 3.80 -6.99 20.82
C VAL A 96 5.10 -6.30 21.22
N ARG A 97 5.78 -6.79 22.27
CA ARG A 97 7.11 -6.28 22.65
C ARG A 97 8.16 -6.59 21.58
N LYS A 98 8.13 -7.80 21.02
CA LYS A 98 9.07 -8.22 19.99
C LYS A 98 9.01 -7.35 18.74
N VAL A 99 7.81 -6.99 18.27
CA VAL A 99 7.65 -6.17 17.05
C VAL A 99 8.00 -4.69 17.26
N GLN A 100 8.23 -4.23 18.51
CA GLN A 100 8.71 -2.86 18.74
C GLN A 100 10.15 -2.67 18.27
N GLY A 101 10.95 -3.74 18.21
CA GLY A 101 12.33 -3.70 17.73
C GLY A 101 12.43 -3.11 16.32
N PRO A 102 13.60 -2.57 15.94
CA PRO A 102 13.78 -1.98 14.62
C PRO A 102 13.60 -3.03 13.52
N GLY A 103 13.09 -2.57 12.38
CA GLY A 103 13.07 -3.37 11.16
C GLY A 103 14.46 -3.48 10.54
N PRO A 104 14.63 -4.32 9.50
CA PRO A 104 15.85 -4.30 8.71
C PRO A 104 16.07 -2.89 8.15
N GLN A 105 17.31 -2.38 8.21
CA GLN A 105 17.66 -1.08 7.62
C GLN A 105 17.99 -1.26 6.14
N PRO A 106 17.17 -0.76 5.20
CA PRO A 106 17.59 -0.73 3.81
C PRO A 106 18.57 0.44 3.62
N ILE A 107 19.82 0.13 3.28
CA ILE A 107 20.81 1.16 2.94
C ILE A 107 20.83 1.29 1.42
N TYR A 108 20.16 2.32 0.91
CA TYR A 108 20.11 2.56 -0.53
C TYR A 108 21.35 3.26 -1.05
N SER A 109 21.73 2.98 -2.31
CA SER A 109 22.75 3.75 -3.01
C SER A 109 22.29 5.19 -3.19
N ARG A 110 23.26 6.11 -3.21
CA ARG A 110 23.04 7.53 -3.45
C ARG A 110 22.39 7.76 -4.81
N ARG A 111 22.81 7.02 -5.85
CA ARG A 111 22.22 7.11 -7.19
C ARG A 111 20.74 6.75 -7.17
N PHE A 112 20.37 5.66 -6.49
CA PHE A 112 18.99 5.24 -6.37
C PHE A 112 18.13 6.30 -5.66
N LEU A 113 18.58 6.78 -4.48
CA LEU A 113 17.84 7.79 -3.72
C LEU A 113 17.70 9.11 -4.48
N ARG A 114 18.74 9.59 -5.17
CA ARG A 114 18.65 10.79 -6.02
C ARG A 114 17.55 10.66 -7.06
N LYS A 115 17.52 9.52 -7.75
CA LYS A 115 16.54 9.25 -8.81
C LYS A 115 15.12 9.21 -8.27
N VAL A 116 14.88 8.43 -7.22
CA VAL A 116 13.55 8.30 -6.60
C VAL A 116 13.08 9.65 -6.04
N PHE A 117 13.93 10.34 -5.29
CA PHE A 117 13.58 11.61 -4.65
C PHE A 117 13.32 12.72 -5.68
N ALA A 118 14.21 12.89 -6.68
CA ALA A 118 14.03 13.88 -7.73
C ALA A 118 12.74 13.64 -8.53
N ARG A 119 12.42 12.37 -8.85
CA ARG A 119 11.21 12.02 -9.58
C ARG A 119 9.95 12.29 -8.77
N ALA A 120 9.96 11.95 -7.48
CA ALA A 120 8.86 12.27 -6.57
C ALA A 120 8.59 13.79 -6.52
N LEU A 121 9.64 14.62 -6.47
CA LEU A 121 9.51 16.08 -6.44
C LEU A 121 9.09 16.71 -7.78
N LYS A 122 9.43 16.06 -8.90
CA LYS A 122 8.97 16.47 -10.23
C LYS A 122 7.50 16.15 -10.49
N SER A 123 6.91 15.24 -9.71
CA SER A 123 5.48 14.92 -9.80
C SER A 123 4.61 16.18 -9.71
N GLY A 124 3.60 16.27 -10.58
CA GLY A 124 2.68 17.41 -10.66
C GLY A 124 3.31 18.72 -11.18
N LEU A 125 4.55 18.75 -11.69
CA LEU A 125 5.09 19.95 -12.36
C LEU A 125 4.58 20.12 -13.80
N GLY A 126 4.17 19.03 -14.45
CA GLY A 126 3.62 19.02 -15.82
C GLY A 126 2.16 19.49 -15.96
N LEU A 127 1.54 19.98 -14.86
CA LEU A 127 0.12 20.35 -14.77
C LEU A 127 -0.35 21.41 -15.79
N ASP A 128 0.56 22.20 -16.36
CA ASP A 128 0.23 23.30 -17.27
C ASP A 128 -0.44 22.83 -18.59
N ASN A 129 -0.24 21.57 -18.98
CA ASN A 129 -0.84 20.98 -20.20
C ASN A 129 -2.19 20.30 -19.94
N LEU A 130 -2.50 19.91 -18.70
CA LEU A 130 -3.65 19.09 -18.37
C LEU A 130 -4.78 19.87 -17.69
N VAL A 131 -4.49 20.93 -16.93
CA VAL A 131 -5.54 21.85 -16.46
C VAL A 131 -6.25 22.46 -17.67
N LYS A 132 -5.50 22.82 -18.71
CA LYS A 132 -6.08 23.24 -20.00
C LYS A 132 -6.91 22.13 -20.63
N ALA A 133 -6.49 20.86 -20.57
CA ALA A 133 -7.24 19.75 -21.16
C ALA A 133 -8.51 19.36 -20.35
N ASP A 134 -8.46 19.39 -19.01
CA ASP A 134 -9.61 19.09 -18.12
C ASP A 134 -10.59 20.28 -18.05
N GLU A 135 -10.11 21.53 -18.07
CA GLU A 135 -10.98 22.71 -18.24
C GLU A 135 -11.61 22.71 -19.63
N THR A 136 -10.85 22.39 -20.69
CA THR A 136 -11.44 22.25 -22.03
C THR A 136 -12.45 21.11 -22.05
N HIS A 137 -12.15 19.94 -21.48
CA HIS A 137 -13.09 18.81 -21.43
C HIS A 137 -14.34 19.11 -20.58
N ARG A 138 -14.21 19.76 -19.42
CA ARG A 138 -15.36 20.17 -18.60
C ARG A 138 -16.19 21.23 -19.30
N GLN A 139 -15.55 22.23 -19.91
CA GLN A 139 -16.23 23.26 -20.71
C GLN A 139 -16.87 22.68 -21.97
N GLN A 140 -16.29 21.64 -22.58
CA GLN A 140 -16.87 20.96 -23.74
C GLN A 140 -18.11 20.16 -23.33
N VAL A 141 -18.03 19.40 -22.24
CA VAL A 141 -19.19 18.69 -21.67
C VAL A 141 -20.29 19.66 -21.23
N GLU A 142 -19.93 20.81 -20.67
CA GLU A 142 -20.90 21.82 -20.24
C GLU A 142 -21.48 22.62 -21.42
N GLN A 143 -20.69 22.95 -22.45
CA GLN A 143 -21.16 23.60 -23.67
C GLN A 143 -22.01 22.67 -24.55
N ASP A 144 -21.70 21.38 -24.61
CA ASP A 144 -22.48 20.40 -25.38
C ASP A 144 -23.84 20.16 -24.70
N ASN A 145 -23.89 20.14 -23.36
CA ASN A 145 -25.14 20.13 -22.59
C ASN A 145 -26.00 21.40 -22.77
N ILE A 146 -25.39 22.57 -23.05
CA ILE A 146 -26.11 23.83 -23.26
C ILE A 146 -26.56 23.98 -24.73
N LYS A 147 -25.76 23.52 -25.70
CA LYS A 147 -26.09 23.56 -27.14
C LYS A 147 -27.21 22.60 -27.51
N GLU A 148 -27.30 21.43 -26.87
CA GLU A 148 -28.45 20.51 -27.04
C GLU A 148 -29.77 21.09 -26.50
N ALA A 149 -29.72 22.09 -25.62
CA ALA A 149 -30.91 22.76 -25.10
C ALA A 149 -31.44 23.90 -25.99
N THR A 150 -30.69 24.35 -27.02
CA THR A 150 -31.04 25.62 -27.70
C THR A 150 -31.13 25.66 -29.22
N ASN A 151 -30.85 24.62 -30.03
CA ASN A 151 -31.22 24.70 -31.45
C ASN A 151 -31.45 23.35 -32.15
N SER A 152 -32.71 23.14 -32.55
CA SER A 152 -33.07 22.34 -33.71
C SER A 152 -32.84 23.16 -34.99
N LYS A 153 -32.37 22.50 -36.06
CA LYS A 153 -32.24 22.98 -37.46
C LYS A 153 -31.10 23.96 -37.76
N LEU A 154 -30.04 23.46 -38.41
CA LEU A 154 -29.77 23.66 -39.85
C LEU A 154 -28.45 22.95 -40.24
N GLU A 155 -28.43 22.44 -41.48
CA GLU A 155 -27.33 21.73 -42.14
C GLU A 155 -26.11 22.62 -42.43
N GLY A 156 -24.93 22.01 -42.56
CA GLY A 156 -23.89 22.53 -43.45
C GLY A 156 -22.43 22.34 -43.03
N THR A 157 -21.75 21.42 -43.73
CA THR A 157 -20.32 21.42 -44.14
C THR A 157 -19.16 21.25 -43.12
N ARG A 158 -18.31 20.26 -43.45
CA ARG A 158 -16.96 19.94 -42.92
C ARG A 158 -15.96 21.12 -43.06
N PRO A 159 -14.90 21.12 -42.24
CA PRO A 159 -13.58 20.87 -42.82
C PRO A 159 -12.67 19.92 -42.02
N GLU A 160 -11.74 19.33 -42.76
CA GLU A 160 -10.63 18.48 -42.32
C GLU A 160 -9.49 19.29 -41.67
N GLY A 161 -8.69 18.61 -40.83
CA GLY A 161 -7.28 18.94 -40.61
C GLY A 161 -6.92 19.52 -39.23
N ASN A 162 -6.27 18.73 -38.37
CA ASN A 162 -4.82 18.79 -38.10
C ASN A 162 -4.48 17.96 -36.85
N GLU A 163 -3.97 16.74 -37.07
CA GLU A 163 -3.07 16.08 -36.12
C GLU A 163 -1.70 16.78 -36.22
N LYS A 164 -1.22 17.37 -35.11
CA LYS A 164 0.21 17.53 -34.74
C LYS A 164 0.35 18.51 -33.57
N SER A 165 0.42 18.01 -32.34
CA SER A 165 1.12 18.72 -31.24
C SER A 165 1.29 17.90 -29.96
N HIS A 166 1.77 16.65 -30.00
CA HIS A 166 2.03 15.86 -28.77
C HIS A 166 3.47 15.34 -28.63
N SER A 167 4.46 15.97 -29.29
CA SER A 167 5.86 15.50 -29.25
C SER A 167 6.83 16.36 -28.42
N LYS A 168 6.37 17.28 -27.56
CA LYS A 168 7.29 18.18 -26.82
C LYS A 168 7.45 17.93 -25.32
N ALA A 169 6.64 17.06 -24.70
CA ALA A 169 6.78 16.73 -23.27
C ALA A 169 7.83 15.63 -22.98
N THR A 170 8.23 14.86 -23.99
CA THR A 170 9.04 13.64 -23.81
C THR A 170 10.55 13.89 -23.73
N GLN A 171 11.04 15.12 -23.93
CA GLN A 171 12.48 15.40 -24.02
C GLN A 171 13.15 15.86 -22.71
N ALA A 172 12.44 16.00 -21.58
CA ALA A 172 13.00 16.53 -20.34
C ALA A 172 13.58 15.48 -19.35
N ASN A 173 13.50 14.18 -19.67
CA ASN A 173 13.96 13.11 -18.76
C ASN A 173 15.33 12.49 -19.13
N ASN A 174 16.00 12.95 -20.19
CA ASN A 174 17.32 12.46 -20.61
C ASN A 174 18.50 13.27 -20.02
N GLY A 175 18.49 13.51 -18.71
CA GLY A 175 19.74 13.81 -17.99
C GLY A 175 20.53 12.52 -17.80
N SER A 176 21.85 12.56 -17.92
CA SER A 176 22.71 11.38 -17.69
C SER A 176 22.34 10.70 -16.37
N ASP A 177 22.18 9.38 -16.42
CA ASP A 177 21.68 8.54 -15.34
C ASP A 177 22.69 8.54 -14.17
N GLY A 178 22.68 9.59 -13.33
CA GLY A 178 23.64 9.80 -12.25
C GLY A 178 23.91 11.26 -11.82
N ASP A 179 23.48 12.25 -12.61
CA ASP A 179 23.76 13.66 -12.31
C ASP A 179 23.08 14.16 -11.02
N ASP A 180 23.71 15.13 -10.36
CA ASP A 180 23.11 15.79 -9.19
C ASP A 180 21.84 16.55 -9.64
N PRO A 181 20.65 16.22 -9.11
CA PRO A 181 19.41 16.89 -9.52
C PRO A 181 19.26 18.30 -8.94
N GLU A 182 20.04 18.67 -7.91
CA GLU A 182 19.90 19.95 -7.20
C GLU A 182 19.99 21.19 -8.12
N PRO A 183 20.93 21.31 -9.07
CA PRO A 183 21.01 22.47 -9.98
C PRO A 183 19.75 22.67 -10.82
N TRP A 184 19.11 21.58 -11.27
CA TRP A 184 17.86 21.68 -12.01
C TRP A 184 16.74 22.28 -11.16
N PHE A 185 16.62 21.86 -9.89
CA PHE A 185 15.64 22.42 -8.97
C PHE A 185 15.91 23.88 -8.62
N LYS A 186 17.18 24.28 -8.49
CA LYS A 186 17.56 25.69 -8.29
C LYS A 186 17.16 26.55 -9.50
N ALA A 187 17.44 26.07 -10.71
CA ALA A 187 17.10 26.78 -11.95
C ALA A 187 15.58 26.86 -12.20
N ASN A 188 14.81 25.90 -11.68
CA ASN A 188 13.36 25.80 -11.85
C ASN A 188 12.61 26.00 -10.51
N ALA A 189 13.18 26.81 -9.61
CA ALA A 189 12.54 27.12 -8.34
C ALA A 189 11.20 27.82 -8.58
N LEU A 190 10.16 27.37 -7.88
CA LEU A 190 8.85 28.00 -7.99
C LEU A 190 8.79 29.25 -7.12
N THR A 191 7.80 30.12 -7.36
CA THR A 191 7.47 31.19 -6.41
C THR A 191 6.49 30.67 -5.35
N PRO A 192 6.46 31.23 -4.13
CA PRO A 192 5.54 30.78 -3.07
C PRO A 192 4.05 30.78 -3.49
N ASP A 193 3.67 31.70 -4.38
CA ASP A 193 2.30 31.86 -4.86
C ASP A 193 1.94 30.97 -6.07
N ASP A 194 2.91 30.24 -6.62
CA ASP A 194 2.67 29.31 -7.74
C ASP A 194 1.65 28.24 -7.29
N PRO A 195 0.55 27.98 -8.03
CA PRO A 195 -0.44 26.97 -7.68
C PRO A 195 0.16 25.59 -7.42
N ARG A 196 1.22 25.21 -8.16
CA ARG A 196 1.96 23.95 -8.02
C ARG A 196 2.80 23.95 -6.75
N ALA A 197 3.35 25.08 -6.34
CA ALA A 197 4.05 25.24 -5.07
C ALA A 197 3.06 25.13 -3.90
N ARG A 198 1.91 25.81 -3.98
CA ARG A 198 0.84 25.73 -2.97
C ARG A 198 0.25 24.32 -2.85
N LYS A 199 0.05 23.60 -3.97
CA LYS A 199 -0.37 22.18 -3.95
C LYS A 199 0.68 21.35 -3.20
N PHE A 200 1.95 21.48 -3.57
CA PHE A 200 3.05 20.78 -2.92
C PHE A 200 3.14 21.06 -1.41
N GLN A 201 3.07 22.34 -1.00
CA GLN A 201 3.06 22.74 0.41
C GLN A 201 1.94 22.06 1.20
N ARG A 202 0.72 22.00 0.64
CA ARG A 202 -0.43 21.34 1.27
C ARG A 202 -0.23 19.84 1.39
N GLU A 203 0.28 19.20 0.34
CA GLU A 203 0.51 17.76 0.31
C GLU A 203 1.64 17.34 1.26
N GLN A 204 2.76 18.07 1.25
CA GLN A 204 3.86 17.84 2.16
C GLN A 204 3.44 18.02 3.62
N ALA A 205 2.63 19.04 3.91
CA ALA A 205 2.15 19.30 5.27
C ALA A 205 1.34 18.15 5.87
N LYS A 206 0.75 17.27 5.03
CA LYS A 206 0.04 16.08 5.51
C LYS A 206 0.97 15.14 6.30
N TRP A 207 2.29 15.15 6.05
CA TRP A 207 3.26 14.33 6.78
C TRP A 207 3.44 14.75 8.25
N PHE A 208 3.13 16.01 8.58
CA PHE A 208 3.47 16.63 9.86
C PHE A 208 2.28 16.71 10.85
N HIS A 209 1.12 16.13 10.51
CA HIS A 209 -0.11 16.19 11.31
C HIS A 209 -0.46 17.59 11.86
N LEU A 210 -0.20 18.64 11.08
CA LEU A 210 -0.57 19.99 11.48
C LEU A 210 -2.08 20.08 11.76
N ASP A 211 -2.44 20.88 12.76
CA ASP A 211 -3.84 21.23 13.02
C ASP A 211 -4.48 21.76 11.72
N PRO A 212 -5.72 21.34 11.37
CA PRO A 212 -6.42 21.83 10.20
C PRO A 212 -6.34 23.36 9.98
N GLN A 213 -6.35 24.16 11.04
CA GLN A 213 -6.28 25.63 10.92
C GLN A 213 -4.92 26.13 10.37
N TYR A 214 -3.85 25.38 10.58
CA TYR A 214 -2.48 25.72 10.17
C TYR A 214 -2.09 25.14 8.80
N LYS A 215 -2.94 24.28 8.21
CA LYS A 215 -2.63 23.63 6.91
C LYS A 215 -2.55 24.60 5.73
N LYS A 216 -3.22 25.75 5.81
CA LYS A 216 -3.20 26.77 4.74
C LYS A 216 -1.86 27.53 4.67
N GLU A 217 -1.19 27.68 5.81
CA GLU A 217 0.10 28.37 5.93
C GLU A 217 1.18 27.42 6.47
N SER A 218 1.12 26.15 6.07
CA SER A 218 1.97 25.09 6.61
C SER A 218 3.48 25.39 6.53
N HIS A 219 3.90 26.12 5.50
CA HIS A 219 5.29 26.55 5.31
C HIS A 219 5.83 27.44 6.44
N LYS A 220 4.96 28.14 7.20
CA LYS A 220 5.36 28.93 8.38
C LYS A 220 5.51 28.07 9.64
N HIS A 221 4.80 26.95 9.69
CA HIS A 221 4.71 26.10 10.88
C HIS A 221 5.66 24.90 10.85
N ILE A 222 6.15 24.52 9.66
CA ILE A 222 7.10 23.42 9.47
C ILE A 222 8.52 23.99 9.40
N THR A 223 9.35 23.68 10.39
CA THR A 223 10.72 24.20 10.45
C THR A 223 11.71 23.36 9.63
N ARG A 224 12.90 23.93 9.35
CA ARG A 224 14.02 23.16 8.79
C ARG A 224 14.35 21.91 9.60
N ARG A 225 14.27 21.98 10.94
CA ARG A 225 14.54 20.84 11.83
C ARG A 225 13.50 19.74 11.65
N ASP A 226 12.22 20.11 11.60
CA ASP A 226 11.12 19.16 11.38
C ASP A 226 11.30 18.40 10.05
N VAL A 227 11.60 19.12 8.96
CA VAL A 227 11.86 18.53 7.64
C VAL A 227 13.09 17.63 7.66
N SER A 228 14.14 18.01 8.37
CA SER A 228 15.37 17.22 8.44
C SER A 228 15.14 15.90 9.19
N HIS A 229 14.33 15.90 10.26
CA HIS A 229 13.91 14.66 10.93
C HIS A 229 13.09 13.76 10.01
N TRP A 230 12.15 14.36 9.26
CA TRP A 230 11.34 13.63 8.29
C TRP A 230 12.20 13.04 7.15
N LEU A 231 13.19 13.79 6.65
CA LEU A 231 14.13 13.32 5.62
C LEU A 231 15.05 12.20 6.15
N ALA A 232 15.59 12.34 7.37
CA ALA A 232 16.41 11.30 8.01
C ALA A 232 15.67 9.95 8.09
N TRP A 233 14.40 10.00 8.49
CA TRP A 233 13.53 8.83 8.50
C TRP A 233 13.22 8.32 7.08
N SER A 234 12.69 9.18 6.20
CA SER A 234 12.16 8.74 4.90
C SER A 234 13.23 8.23 3.94
N LEU A 235 14.47 8.73 4.04
CA LEU A 235 15.58 8.35 3.17
C LEU A 235 16.46 7.24 3.75
N PHE A 236 16.63 7.20 5.08
CA PHE A 236 17.61 6.33 5.74
C PHE A 236 17.06 5.51 6.90
N ASN A 237 15.76 5.57 7.20
CA ASN A 237 15.17 4.92 8.37
C ASN A 237 15.94 5.18 9.68
N SER A 238 16.48 6.38 9.84
CA SER A 238 17.39 6.75 10.94
C SER A 238 16.88 7.98 11.68
N HIS A 239 17.31 8.15 12.95
CA HIS A 239 17.15 9.42 13.63
C HIS A 239 18.14 10.44 13.06
N LEU A 240 17.75 11.72 13.07
CA LEU A 240 18.58 12.80 12.56
C LEU A 240 19.84 12.97 13.43
N GLU A 241 19.67 12.85 14.75
CA GLU A 241 20.75 12.91 15.73
C GLU A 241 21.85 11.87 15.45
N ASP A 242 21.46 10.66 15.06
CA ASP A 242 22.41 9.58 14.73
C ASP A 242 23.23 9.93 13.48
N ILE A 243 22.58 10.51 12.46
CA ILE A 243 23.23 10.97 11.22
C ILE A 243 24.15 12.17 11.48
N GLU A 244 23.76 13.08 12.38
CA GLU A 244 24.58 14.23 12.77
C GLU A 244 25.83 13.79 13.55
N ALA A 245 25.67 12.83 14.47
CA ALA A 245 26.78 12.24 15.20
C ALA A 245 27.76 11.54 14.25
N GLU A 246 27.26 10.72 13.32
CA GLU A 246 28.07 10.05 12.29
C GLU A 246 28.85 11.07 11.44
N HIS A 247 28.19 12.13 10.96
CA HIS A 247 28.85 13.16 10.17
C HIS A 247 29.97 13.87 10.94
N SER A 248 29.74 14.17 12.23
CA SER A 248 30.75 14.76 13.12
C SER A 248 31.96 13.85 13.27
N ASP A 249 31.73 12.55 13.44
CA ASP A 249 32.80 11.56 13.60
C ASP A 249 33.59 11.35 12.30
N ILE A 250 32.91 11.27 11.15
CA ILE A 250 33.56 11.23 9.83
C ILE A 250 34.42 12.48 9.62
N SER A 251 33.88 13.66 9.91
CA SER A 251 34.59 14.93 9.74
C SER A 251 35.83 15.04 10.64
N LYS A 252 35.75 14.55 11.89
CA LYS A 252 36.89 14.49 12.80
C LYS A 252 37.97 13.54 12.28
N LYS A 253 37.59 12.34 11.85
CA LYS A 253 38.53 11.33 11.31
C LYS A 253 39.20 11.80 10.01
N ALA A 254 38.43 12.41 9.11
CA ALA A 254 38.98 13.01 7.89
C ALA A 254 40.02 14.11 8.19
N ARG A 255 39.80 14.93 9.23
CA ARG A 255 40.79 15.92 9.69
C ARG A 255 42.01 15.29 10.36
N ALA A 256 41.85 14.13 10.99
CA ALA A 256 42.93 13.40 11.67
C ALA A 256 43.78 12.55 10.70
N GLY A 257 43.30 12.29 9.48
CA GLY A 257 43.97 11.40 8.51
C GLY A 257 43.77 9.91 8.81
N ASP A 258 42.78 9.57 9.65
CA ASP A 258 42.47 8.19 10.03
C ASP A 258 41.63 7.47 8.96
N GLU A 259 41.69 6.13 8.93
CA GLU A 259 40.78 5.33 8.12
C GLU A 259 39.31 5.62 8.48
N LEU A 260 38.53 5.97 7.46
CA LEU A 260 37.12 6.30 7.62
C LEU A 260 36.31 5.04 7.94
N PRO A 261 35.35 5.12 8.88
CA PRO A 261 34.56 3.97 9.27
C PRO A 261 33.75 3.47 8.07
N GLN A 262 33.83 2.17 7.81
CA GLN A 262 32.94 1.51 6.87
C GLN A 262 31.58 1.32 7.56
N ILE A 263 30.52 1.87 6.97
CA ILE A 263 29.17 1.58 7.43
C ILE A 263 28.91 0.13 7.06
N ALA A 264 28.84 -0.74 8.08
CA ALA A 264 28.54 -2.14 7.88
C ALA A 264 27.12 -2.26 7.31
N ASN A 265 27.02 -2.77 6.08
CA ASN A 265 25.77 -3.28 5.56
C ASN A 265 25.45 -4.57 6.34
N GLU A 266 24.67 -4.49 7.42
CA GLU A 266 23.94 -5.66 7.91
C GLU A 266 22.81 -5.97 6.91
N THR A 267 23.20 -6.36 5.69
CA THR A 267 22.29 -6.87 4.69
C THR A 267 21.64 -8.14 5.22
N HIS A 268 20.39 -8.34 4.82
CA HIS A 268 19.64 -9.57 5.05
C HIS A 268 20.53 -10.81 4.87
N GLY A 269 20.80 -11.49 5.99
CA GLY A 269 21.35 -12.83 5.98
C GLY A 269 20.48 -13.77 5.14
N THR A 270 21.17 -14.70 4.47
CA THR A 270 20.71 -15.89 3.74
C THR A 270 20.11 -15.74 2.33
N ALA A 271 20.10 -14.55 1.71
CA ALA A 271 19.71 -14.45 0.28
C ALA A 271 20.91 -14.43 -0.68
N ALA A 272 22.11 -14.07 -0.19
CA ALA A 272 23.32 -14.02 -1.02
C ALA A 272 23.87 -15.41 -1.35
N ASP A 273 23.72 -16.39 -0.45
CA ASP A 273 24.34 -17.72 -0.60
C ASP A 273 23.58 -18.68 -1.54
N GLU A 274 22.36 -18.31 -1.99
CA GLU A 274 21.56 -19.10 -2.95
C GLU A 274 21.21 -18.32 -4.24
N ALA A 275 21.76 -17.12 -4.42
CA ALA A 275 21.61 -16.38 -5.67
C ALA A 275 22.61 -16.96 -6.69
N ASP A 276 22.11 -17.58 -7.76
CA ASP A 276 22.92 -17.87 -8.95
C ASP A 276 23.69 -16.59 -9.33
N GLU A 277 25.01 -16.71 -9.51
CA GLU A 277 26.03 -15.64 -9.57
C GLU A 277 25.85 -14.58 -10.68
N GLU A 278 24.77 -14.58 -11.45
CA GLU A 278 24.55 -13.65 -12.56
C GLU A 278 23.05 -13.24 -12.69
N ASP A 279 22.47 -12.56 -11.69
CA ASP A 279 21.25 -11.75 -11.94
C ASP A 279 21.60 -10.25 -12.05
N PRO A 280 21.90 -9.73 -13.25
CA PRO A 280 22.18 -8.31 -13.48
C PRO A 280 21.01 -7.37 -13.14
N ASN A 281 19.83 -7.90 -12.75
CA ASN A 281 18.69 -7.12 -12.26
C ASN A 281 18.68 -6.85 -10.75
N LEU A 282 19.68 -7.32 -9.99
CA LEU A 282 20.09 -6.65 -8.76
C LEU A 282 20.73 -5.30 -9.14
N ARG A 283 19.92 -4.40 -9.71
CA ARG A 283 20.26 -2.97 -9.83
C ARG A 283 20.88 -2.57 -8.49
N LYS A 284 21.95 -1.77 -8.53
CA LYS A 284 22.65 -1.18 -7.37
C LYS A 284 21.71 -0.32 -6.50
N VAL A 285 20.70 -0.97 -5.92
CA VAL A 285 19.68 -0.41 -5.05
C VAL A 285 20.31 -0.22 -3.69
N TYR A 286 21.12 -1.18 -3.24
CA TYR A 286 21.93 -1.05 -2.02
C TYR A 286 23.18 -0.22 -2.25
N ALA A 287 23.59 0.49 -1.21
CA ALA A 287 24.86 1.20 -1.21
C ALA A 287 26.03 0.24 -1.13
N GLU A 288 27.12 0.57 -1.82
CA GLU A 288 28.38 -0.14 -1.64
C GLU A 288 29.00 0.21 -0.26
N PRO A 289 29.79 -0.69 0.35
CA PRO A 289 30.49 -0.39 1.60
C PRO A 289 31.29 0.92 1.49
N GLY A 290 31.01 1.85 2.41
CA GLY A 290 31.68 3.16 2.45
C GLY A 290 31.15 4.23 1.49
N GLU A 291 30.11 3.96 0.69
CA GLU A 291 29.53 4.96 -0.24
C GLU A 291 29.11 6.26 0.47
N TRP A 292 28.60 6.13 1.70
CA TRP A 292 28.12 7.24 2.53
C TRP A 292 29.16 7.81 3.49
N SER A 293 30.39 7.26 3.52
CA SER A 293 31.48 7.73 4.37
C SER A 293 32.68 8.30 3.62
N ASN A 294 32.59 8.48 2.30
CA ASN A 294 33.65 9.12 1.49
C ASN A 294 33.57 10.66 1.56
N ALA A 295 34.70 11.31 1.94
CA ALA A 295 34.87 12.76 1.99
C ALA A 295 34.64 13.47 0.64
N GLU A 296 34.95 12.84 -0.49
CA GLU A 296 34.71 13.41 -1.83
C GLU A 296 33.26 13.24 -2.29
N GLY A 297 32.58 12.21 -1.77
CA GLY A 297 31.20 11.89 -2.13
C GLY A 297 30.14 12.65 -1.32
N GLY A 298 30.47 13.00 -0.07
CA GLY A 298 29.54 13.59 0.89
C GLY A 298 28.80 12.55 1.74
N THR A 299 28.48 12.94 2.96
CA THR A 299 27.85 12.08 3.97
C THR A 299 26.33 11.95 3.79
N ARG A 300 25.68 11.10 4.61
CA ARG A 300 24.21 11.08 4.72
C ARG A 300 23.64 12.45 5.07
N LEU A 301 24.28 13.20 5.97
CA LEU A 301 23.83 14.54 6.35
C LEU A 301 23.87 15.53 5.18
N ASP A 302 24.94 15.50 4.38
CA ASP A 302 25.06 16.35 3.18
C ASP A 302 23.96 16.04 2.17
N PHE A 303 23.55 14.77 2.07
CA PHE A 303 22.42 14.36 1.24
C PHE A 303 21.09 14.90 1.75
N LEU A 304 20.84 14.84 3.06
CA LEU A 304 19.62 15.41 3.67
C LEU A 304 19.51 16.92 3.39
N ARG A 305 20.64 17.63 3.51
CA ARG A 305 20.77 19.05 3.21
C ARG A 305 20.43 19.36 1.75
N LYS A 306 21.00 18.61 0.80
CA LYS A 306 20.66 18.70 -0.63
C LYS A 306 19.18 18.45 -0.89
N ALA A 307 18.64 17.37 -0.34
CA ALA A 307 17.24 17.01 -0.47
C ALA A 307 16.32 18.12 0.06
N ARG A 308 16.64 18.71 1.21
CA ARG A 308 15.90 19.84 1.77
C ARG A 308 15.90 21.06 0.85
N ARG A 309 17.04 21.42 0.25
CA ARG A 309 17.11 22.56 -0.69
C ARG A 309 16.25 22.32 -1.94
N MET A 310 16.17 21.07 -2.42
CA MET A 310 15.24 20.72 -3.50
C MET A 310 13.77 20.89 -3.09
N LEU A 311 13.41 20.54 -1.84
CA LEU A 311 12.07 20.81 -1.30
C LEU A 311 11.79 22.31 -1.21
N GLU A 312 12.74 23.09 -0.71
CA GLU A 312 12.64 24.54 -0.58
C GLU A 312 12.44 25.21 -1.96
N ALA A 313 13.18 24.77 -2.98
CA ALA A 313 12.98 25.21 -4.36
C ALA A 313 11.60 24.82 -4.92
N ARG A 314 11.12 23.61 -4.60
CA ARG A 314 9.82 23.10 -5.06
C ARG A 314 8.62 23.81 -4.42
N GLN A 315 8.73 24.20 -3.16
CA GLN A 315 7.69 24.98 -2.45
C GLN A 315 7.82 26.49 -2.67
N GLY A 316 8.94 26.93 -3.25
CA GLY A 316 9.25 28.31 -3.59
C GLY A 316 9.74 29.20 -2.46
N GLN A 317 10.05 28.63 -1.30
CA GLN A 317 10.62 29.35 -0.16
C GLN A 317 11.39 28.41 0.77
N ARG A 318 12.27 28.99 1.57
CA ARG A 318 13.03 28.26 2.59
C ARG A 318 12.16 27.98 3.82
N TYR A 319 12.39 26.85 4.48
CA TYR A 319 11.71 26.59 5.74
C TYR A 319 12.25 27.56 6.81
N PRO A 320 11.40 28.04 7.72
CA PRO A 320 11.85 28.89 8.82
C PRO A 320 12.67 28.09 9.84
N LEU A 321 13.52 28.78 10.59
CA LEU A 321 14.30 28.18 11.68
C LEU A 321 13.47 27.97 12.95
N LYS A 322 12.45 28.80 13.15
CA LYS A 322 11.50 28.74 14.27
C LYS A 322 10.08 28.76 13.71
N ARG A 323 9.14 28.14 14.41
CA ARG A 323 7.73 28.16 14.00
C ARG A 323 7.22 29.60 13.98
N ASP A 324 6.47 29.93 12.94
CA ASP A 324 5.93 31.27 12.69
C ASP A 324 7.01 32.35 12.52
N GLY A 325 8.25 31.92 12.25
CA GLY A 325 9.38 32.80 11.96
C GLY A 325 9.54 33.08 10.47
N GLU A 326 10.46 34.00 10.17
CA GLU A 326 10.88 34.29 8.81
C GLU A 326 11.60 33.08 8.16
N PRO A 327 11.58 32.99 6.81
CA PRO A 327 12.35 31.98 6.08
C PRO A 327 13.81 31.93 6.53
N GLY A 328 14.37 30.72 6.64
CA GLY A 328 15.75 30.54 7.07
C GLY A 328 16.79 31.19 6.13
N PRO A 329 18.04 31.34 6.59
CA PRO A 329 19.13 31.90 5.79
C PRO A 329 19.46 31.05 4.56
N GLU A 330 20.20 31.62 3.60
CA GLU A 330 20.62 30.87 2.40
C GLU A 330 21.71 29.85 2.71
N GLU A 331 22.67 30.26 3.54
CA GLU A 331 23.74 29.42 4.02
C GLU A 331 23.19 28.39 5.03
N GLU A 332 23.82 27.22 5.05
CA GLU A 332 23.54 26.18 6.04
C GLU A 332 24.69 26.12 7.04
N LEU A 333 24.38 26.35 8.31
CA LEU A 333 25.31 26.19 9.41
C LEU A 333 25.05 24.87 10.16
N ASP A 334 26.13 24.22 10.60
CA ASP A 334 26.04 23.04 11.46
C ASP A 334 25.34 23.42 12.78
N GLY A 335 24.35 22.61 13.19
CA GLY A 335 23.53 22.91 14.38
C GLY A 335 22.37 23.88 14.14
N GLU A 336 22.09 24.29 12.89
CA GLU A 336 20.89 25.05 12.55
C GLU A 336 19.61 24.34 12.99
N GLY A 337 18.74 25.07 13.68
CA GLY A 337 17.47 24.52 14.15
C GLY A 337 17.59 23.68 15.43
N GLY A 338 18.72 23.73 16.15
CA GLY A 338 18.85 23.32 17.56
C GLY A 338 18.04 24.21 18.51
N SER A 339 16.80 24.53 18.13
CA SER A 339 15.90 25.36 18.90
C SER A 339 15.55 24.65 20.21
N LYS A 340 15.32 25.43 21.27
CA LYS A 340 14.68 24.93 22.50
C LYS A 340 13.26 24.40 22.25
N ASP A 341 12.69 24.61 21.06
CA ASP A 341 11.40 24.06 20.70
C ASP A 341 11.57 22.58 20.34
N GLN A 342 10.79 21.75 21.03
CA GLN A 342 10.76 20.31 20.75
C GLN A 342 10.39 20.09 19.26
N PRO A 343 10.98 19.06 18.61
CA PRO A 343 10.59 18.68 17.25
C PRO A 343 9.07 18.43 17.21
N LEU A 344 8.44 18.68 16.05
CA LEU A 344 7.01 18.39 15.89
C LEU A 344 6.77 16.93 16.27
N THR A 345 6.10 16.72 17.39
CA THR A 345 5.75 15.40 17.91
C THR A 345 4.75 14.66 17.01
N GLY A 346 4.28 15.31 15.94
CA GLY A 346 3.28 14.83 14.99
C GLY A 346 3.80 14.36 13.63
N SER A 347 5.10 14.41 13.31
CA SER A 347 5.57 13.88 12.01
C SER A 347 5.39 12.36 11.93
N MET A 348 4.78 11.87 10.85
CA MET A 348 4.69 10.43 10.59
C MET A 348 6.09 9.88 10.26
N ARG A 349 6.61 8.95 11.07
CA ARG A 349 7.90 8.27 10.85
C ARG A 349 7.76 6.76 11.04
N LEU A 350 7.00 6.14 10.15
CA LEU A 350 6.42 4.82 10.33
C LEU A 350 7.37 3.73 10.84
N THR A 351 8.56 3.63 10.26
CA THR A 351 9.52 2.56 10.55
C THR A 351 10.28 2.72 11.86
N ILE A 352 10.24 3.92 12.43
CA ILE A 352 10.88 4.27 13.71
C ILE A 352 9.84 4.45 14.82
N ASP A 353 8.67 4.99 14.50
CA ASP A 353 7.60 5.19 15.46
C ASP A 353 7.15 3.86 16.09
N PRO A 354 6.59 3.88 17.32
CA PRO A 354 6.13 2.68 18.00
C PRO A 354 5.08 1.92 17.19
N VAL A 355 5.18 0.60 17.14
CA VAL A 355 4.19 -0.23 16.46
C VAL A 355 2.92 -0.28 17.30
N VAL A 356 1.81 0.27 16.77
CA VAL A 356 0.54 0.29 17.50
C VAL A 356 -0.30 -0.93 17.15
N VAL A 357 -0.43 -1.85 18.11
CA VAL A 357 -1.18 -3.11 17.98
C VAL A 357 -2.41 -3.10 18.89
N GLU A 358 -3.53 -3.64 18.41
CA GLU A 358 -4.69 -3.95 19.27
C GLU A 358 -4.64 -5.42 19.66
N ALA A 359 -4.66 -5.70 20.96
CA ALA A 359 -4.72 -7.06 21.45
C ALA A 359 -6.04 -7.74 21.02
N ARG A 360 -5.93 -8.99 20.59
CA ARG A 360 -7.08 -9.79 20.16
C ARG A 360 -7.11 -11.12 20.89
N PRO A 361 -8.29 -11.63 21.23
CA PRO A 361 -8.39 -12.94 21.85
C PRO A 361 -7.93 -14.07 20.93
N PHE A 362 -7.53 -15.19 21.54
CA PHE A 362 -7.20 -16.42 20.81
C PHE A 362 -8.34 -16.85 19.89
N LEU A 363 -9.59 -16.69 20.35
CA LEU A 363 -10.79 -17.05 19.57
C LEU A 363 -10.85 -16.37 18.20
N VAL A 364 -10.45 -15.09 18.13
CA VAL A 364 -10.53 -14.32 16.89
C VAL A 364 -9.58 -14.91 15.84
N TYR A 365 -8.34 -15.23 16.25
CA TYR A 365 -7.39 -15.92 15.36
C TYR A 365 -7.87 -17.33 15.00
N CYS A 366 -8.49 -18.07 15.92
CA CYS A 366 -9.09 -19.37 15.58
C CYS A 366 -10.17 -19.25 14.50
N ILE A 367 -11.03 -18.23 14.57
CA ILE A 367 -12.09 -17.99 13.58
C ILE A 367 -11.48 -17.62 12.22
N THR A 368 -10.61 -16.62 12.16
CA THR A 368 -10.00 -16.18 10.89
C THR A 368 -9.24 -17.32 10.24
N GLN A 369 -8.46 -18.07 11.02
CA GLN A 369 -7.67 -19.19 10.51
C GLN A 369 -8.51 -20.39 10.09
N SER A 370 -9.65 -20.63 10.73
CA SER A 370 -10.60 -21.65 10.29
C SER A 370 -11.22 -21.28 8.95
N LEU A 371 -11.61 -20.02 8.75
CA LEU A 371 -12.13 -19.53 7.48
C LEU A 371 -11.08 -19.61 6.35
N SER A 372 -9.84 -19.21 6.61
CA SER A 372 -8.77 -19.32 5.61
C SER A 372 -8.47 -20.79 5.28
N ARG A 373 -8.40 -21.69 6.28
CA ARG A 373 -8.20 -23.13 6.06
C ARG A 373 -9.35 -23.78 5.31
N PHE A 374 -10.59 -23.41 5.61
CA PHE A 374 -11.75 -23.90 4.87
C PHE A 374 -11.70 -23.46 3.41
N THR A 375 -11.27 -22.22 3.13
CA THR A 375 -11.09 -21.72 1.77
C THR A 375 -10.01 -22.48 1.02
N LEU A 376 -8.85 -22.73 1.66
CA LEU A 376 -7.77 -23.56 1.09
C LEU A 376 -8.23 -25.00 0.85
N TYR A 377 -8.94 -25.60 1.81
CA TYR A 377 -9.51 -26.94 1.66
C TYR A 377 -10.45 -27.01 0.46
N ARG A 378 -11.36 -26.04 0.31
CA ARG A 378 -12.31 -25.99 -0.79
C ARG A 378 -11.60 -25.80 -2.14
N ALA A 379 -10.60 -24.92 -2.19
CA ALA A 379 -9.79 -24.71 -3.40
C ALA A 379 -9.06 -26.00 -3.81
N THR A 380 -8.44 -26.69 -2.86
CA THR A 380 -7.63 -27.88 -3.15
C THR A 380 -8.44 -29.14 -3.41
N ARG A 381 -9.58 -29.33 -2.72
CA ARG A 381 -10.39 -30.55 -2.86
C ARG A 381 -11.45 -30.49 -3.93
N HIS A 382 -11.94 -29.29 -4.26
CA HIS A 382 -13.09 -29.13 -5.15
C HIS A 382 -12.82 -28.26 -6.38
N LYS A 383 -11.67 -27.58 -6.44
CA LYS A 383 -11.38 -26.60 -7.50
C LYS A 383 -10.05 -26.86 -8.23
N GLY A 384 -9.46 -28.05 -8.05
CA GLY A 384 -8.27 -28.46 -8.81
C GLY A 384 -7.01 -27.64 -8.52
N PHE A 385 -6.95 -26.95 -7.38
CA PHE A 385 -5.71 -26.33 -6.92
C PHE A 385 -4.84 -27.32 -6.16
N GLU A 386 -3.54 -27.14 -6.29
CA GLU A 386 -2.52 -27.77 -5.46
C GLU A 386 -1.85 -26.69 -4.61
N LEU A 387 -1.55 -27.03 -3.35
CA LEU A 387 -0.72 -26.19 -2.51
C LEU A 387 0.73 -26.60 -2.70
N ARG A 388 1.56 -25.67 -3.18
CA ARG A 388 3.00 -25.87 -3.37
C ARG A 388 3.79 -24.81 -2.62
N THR A 389 5.10 -25.02 -2.51
CA THR A 389 6.03 -24.11 -1.83
C THR A 389 7.29 -23.93 -2.66
N SER A 390 7.82 -22.71 -2.70
CA SER A 390 9.12 -22.35 -3.27
C SER A 390 9.84 -21.45 -2.27
N GLY A 391 10.93 -21.92 -1.67
CA GLY A 391 11.57 -21.23 -0.54
C GLY A 391 10.58 -21.03 0.62
N ARG A 392 10.45 -19.79 1.12
CA ARG A 392 9.46 -19.43 2.16
C ARG A 392 8.06 -19.12 1.61
N LEU A 393 7.88 -19.08 0.29
CA LEU A 393 6.63 -18.73 -0.35
C LEU A 393 5.77 -19.98 -0.59
N SER A 394 4.66 -20.09 0.13
CA SER A 394 3.59 -21.01 -0.23
C SER A 394 2.65 -20.36 -1.26
N TYR A 395 2.15 -21.15 -2.20
CA TYR A 395 1.23 -20.68 -3.24
C TYR A 395 0.25 -21.78 -3.64
N LEU A 396 -0.98 -21.38 -4.00
CA LEU A 396 -1.90 -22.26 -4.71
C LEU A 396 -1.57 -22.22 -6.19
N VAL A 397 -1.67 -23.36 -6.87
CA VAL A 397 -1.57 -23.43 -8.33
C VAL A 397 -2.59 -24.39 -8.91
N SER A 398 -3.23 -24.03 -10.01
CA SER A 398 -4.04 -24.93 -10.84
C SER A 398 -3.53 -24.86 -12.27
N ILE A 399 -3.25 -26.02 -12.88
CA ILE A 399 -2.79 -26.12 -14.27
C ILE A 399 -3.81 -26.97 -15.03
N PRO A 400 -4.51 -26.41 -16.04
CA PRO A 400 -5.44 -27.19 -16.84
C PRO A 400 -4.71 -28.24 -17.68
N SER A 401 -5.35 -29.39 -17.90
CA SER A 401 -4.80 -30.47 -18.73
C SER A 401 -4.60 -30.07 -20.19
N SER A 402 -5.32 -29.05 -20.66
CA SER A 402 -5.22 -28.52 -22.01
C SER A 402 -3.96 -27.67 -22.22
N TRP A 403 -3.31 -27.23 -21.13
CA TRP A 403 -2.19 -26.31 -21.17
C TRP A 403 -0.86 -27.02 -21.37
N SER A 404 0.00 -26.40 -22.18
CA SER A 404 1.42 -26.74 -22.23
C SER A 404 2.24 -25.47 -22.47
N PRO A 405 3.53 -25.46 -22.08
CA PRO A 405 4.41 -24.32 -22.33
C PRO A 405 4.54 -23.97 -23.80
N GLU A 406 4.48 -24.97 -24.68
CA GLU A 406 4.56 -24.78 -26.13
C GLU A 406 3.32 -24.04 -26.65
N LYS A 407 2.13 -24.39 -26.16
CA LYS A 407 0.90 -23.64 -26.48
C LYS A 407 0.90 -22.22 -25.91
N ALA A 408 1.47 -22.04 -24.72
CA ALA A 408 1.59 -20.72 -24.09
C ALA A 408 2.58 -19.81 -24.83
N ALA A 409 3.63 -20.39 -25.42
CA ALA A 409 4.62 -19.67 -26.21
C ALA A 409 4.20 -19.44 -27.67
N ASP A 410 3.22 -20.20 -28.18
CA ASP A 410 2.74 -20.07 -29.55
C ASP A 410 2.02 -18.72 -29.78
N PRO A 411 2.53 -17.83 -30.64
CA PRO A 411 1.86 -16.58 -30.97
C PRO A 411 0.45 -16.77 -31.56
N ALA A 412 0.20 -17.91 -32.23
CA ALA A 412 -1.12 -18.23 -32.77
C ALA A 412 -2.18 -18.45 -31.68
N SER A 413 -1.75 -18.74 -30.44
CA SER A 413 -2.65 -18.86 -29.29
C SER A 413 -3.18 -17.51 -28.80
N LYS A 414 -2.65 -16.37 -29.27
CA LYS A 414 -3.12 -15.03 -28.90
C LYS A 414 -3.32 -14.83 -27.39
N GLY A 415 -2.40 -15.35 -26.59
CA GLY A 415 -2.48 -15.26 -25.12
C GLY A 415 -3.46 -16.21 -24.43
N ARG A 416 -4.21 -17.07 -25.15
CA ARG A 416 -5.22 -18.01 -24.59
C ARG A 416 -4.69 -19.02 -23.56
N TYR A 417 -3.38 -19.24 -23.50
CA TYR A 417 -2.74 -20.18 -22.57
C TYR A 417 -1.80 -19.46 -21.58
N ARG A 418 -1.94 -18.14 -21.42
CA ARG A 418 -1.06 -17.32 -20.58
C ARG A 418 -1.28 -17.61 -19.09
N PRO A 419 -0.25 -17.94 -18.30
CA PRO A 419 -0.40 -18.09 -16.86
C PRO A 419 -0.90 -16.80 -16.19
N THR A 420 -1.88 -16.95 -15.29
CA THR A 420 -2.47 -15.86 -14.50
C THR A 420 -1.97 -15.94 -13.05
N ILE A 421 -1.37 -14.86 -12.56
CA ILE A 421 -0.97 -14.74 -11.15
C ILE A 421 -1.93 -13.78 -10.45
N PHE A 422 -2.59 -14.24 -9.38
CA PHE A 422 -3.40 -13.39 -8.52
C PHE A 422 -2.67 -13.04 -7.23
N LEU A 423 -2.45 -11.74 -7.00
CA LEU A 423 -1.76 -11.19 -5.84
C LEU A 423 -2.77 -10.54 -4.89
N HIS A 424 -3.00 -11.18 -3.75
CA HIS A 424 -4.01 -10.76 -2.79
C HIS A 424 -3.51 -9.62 -1.87
N GLY A 425 -4.45 -8.78 -1.44
CA GLY A 425 -4.23 -7.72 -0.45
C GLY A 425 -4.34 -8.19 1.01
N LEU A 426 -4.19 -7.23 1.93
CA LEU A 426 -4.27 -7.41 3.37
C LEU A 426 -5.69 -7.73 3.87
N GLY A 427 -5.79 -8.46 4.98
CA GLY A 427 -7.07 -8.78 5.65
C GLY A 427 -7.08 -10.19 6.25
N ILE A 428 -8.18 -10.94 6.13
CA ILE A 428 -8.35 -12.28 6.73
C ILE A 428 -7.83 -13.43 5.84
N GLY A 429 -6.83 -13.11 5.02
CA GLY A 429 -6.26 -14.03 4.03
C GLY A 429 -7.21 -14.37 2.88
N LEU A 430 -7.00 -15.53 2.26
CA LEU A 430 -7.78 -15.96 1.09
C LEU A 430 -9.29 -16.09 1.36
N ALA A 431 -9.72 -16.16 2.61
CA ALA A 431 -11.13 -16.21 2.97
C ALA A 431 -11.92 -15.02 2.42
N GLN A 432 -11.37 -13.80 2.44
CA GLN A 432 -12.07 -12.64 1.87
C GLN A 432 -12.13 -12.67 0.33
N TYR A 433 -11.30 -13.49 -0.31
CA TYR A 433 -11.26 -13.67 -1.77
C TYR A 433 -11.98 -14.95 -2.21
N HIS A 434 -12.75 -15.61 -1.34
CA HIS A 434 -13.37 -16.90 -1.67
C HIS A 434 -14.20 -16.86 -2.97
N ALA A 435 -14.92 -15.75 -3.21
CA ALA A 435 -15.73 -15.56 -4.40
C ALA A 435 -14.89 -15.37 -5.66
N LEU A 436 -13.82 -14.58 -5.59
CA LEU A 436 -12.87 -14.42 -6.69
C LEU A 436 -12.18 -15.75 -7.02
N ILE A 437 -11.75 -16.50 -6.01
CA ILE A 437 -11.14 -17.82 -6.20
C ILE A 437 -12.15 -18.78 -6.85
N ASP A 438 -13.43 -18.70 -6.48
CA ASP A 438 -14.49 -19.47 -7.13
C ASP A 438 -14.68 -19.12 -8.60
N GLU A 439 -14.67 -17.84 -8.96
CA GLU A 439 -14.80 -17.37 -10.34
C GLU A 439 -13.56 -17.71 -11.18
N LEU A 440 -12.37 -17.51 -10.63
CA LEU A 440 -11.12 -17.91 -11.28
C LEU A 440 -11.13 -19.40 -11.63
N ALA A 441 -11.59 -20.24 -10.70
CA ALA A 441 -11.61 -21.69 -10.86
C ALA A 441 -12.81 -22.26 -11.61
N GLY A 442 -13.89 -21.48 -11.76
CA GLY A 442 -15.17 -21.92 -12.31
C GLY A 442 -15.50 -21.32 -13.66
N SER A 443 -14.65 -20.44 -14.18
CA SER A 443 -14.84 -19.76 -15.47
C SER A 443 -14.00 -20.40 -16.58
N ALA A 444 -14.32 -20.04 -17.83
CA ALA A 444 -13.59 -20.46 -19.03
C ALA A 444 -12.07 -20.16 -18.97
N LEU A 445 -11.66 -19.21 -18.12
CA LEU A 445 -10.25 -18.93 -17.85
C LEU A 445 -9.51 -20.20 -17.39
N SER A 446 -10.06 -20.91 -16.40
CA SER A 446 -9.45 -22.10 -15.79
C SER A 446 -9.31 -23.30 -16.73
N GLU A 447 -10.03 -23.31 -17.85
CA GLU A 447 -9.94 -24.39 -18.85
C GLU A 447 -8.66 -24.33 -19.68
N THR A 448 -8.02 -23.16 -19.73
CA THR A 448 -6.90 -22.86 -20.65
C THR A 448 -5.71 -22.17 -19.96
N HIS A 449 -5.97 -21.33 -18.96
CA HIS A 449 -4.95 -20.57 -18.25
C HIS A 449 -4.57 -21.24 -16.93
N PRO A 450 -3.27 -21.50 -16.67
CA PRO A 450 -2.81 -21.81 -15.34
C PRO A 450 -3.08 -20.64 -14.38
N ILE A 451 -3.41 -20.93 -13.13
CA ILE A 451 -3.70 -19.92 -12.11
C ILE A 451 -2.79 -20.15 -10.91
N MET A 452 -2.01 -19.13 -10.55
CA MET A 452 -1.14 -19.12 -9.36
C MET A 452 -1.60 -18.06 -8.37
N ILE A 453 -1.67 -18.40 -7.08
CA ILE A 453 -2.04 -17.48 -5.99
C ILE A 453 -1.01 -17.59 -4.87
N PRO A 454 -0.02 -16.68 -4.81
CA PRO A 454 0.91 -16.60 -3.69
C PRO A 454 0.19 -16.31 -2.37
N ILE A 455 0.54 -17.02 -1.30
CA ILE A 455 -0.07 -16.89 0.02
C ILE A 455 0.88 -16.09 0.92
N GLN A 456 0.36 -15.01 1.51
CA GLN A 456 1.16 -14.10 2.36
C GLN A 456 0.65 -14.13 3.81
N PRO A 457 1.22 -14.97 4.70
CA PRO A 457 0.74 -15.14 6.08
C PRO A 457 0.74 -13.86 6.92
N HIS A 458 1.74 -13.01 6.71
CA HIS A 458 2.01 -11.79 7.48
C HIS A 458 0.98 -10.68 7.25
N ILE A 459 0.24 -10.70 6.14
CA ILE A 459 -0.90 -9.80 5.87
C ILE A 459 -2.26 -10.51 5.88
N SER A 460 -2.30 -11.75 6.39
CA SER A 460 -3.48 -12.63 6.37
C SER A 460 -3.97 -13.04 7.77
N GLN A 461 -3.48 -12.40 8.84
CA GLN A 461 -3.74 -12.74 10.25
C GLN A 461 -3.37 -14.17 10.64
N ASN A 462 -2.45 -14.80 9.89
CA ASN A 462 -2.08 -16.19 10.10
C ASN A 462 -1.02 -16.35 11.19
N ILE A 463 -1.42 -16.10 12.44
CA ILE A 463 -0.52 -16.17 13.61
C ILE A 463 0.14 -17.53 13.82
N PHE A 464 -0.45 -18.61 13.27
CA PHE A 464 0.09 -19.96 13.37
C PHE A 464 1.17 -20.26 12.31
N SER A 465 1.41 -19.35 11.37
CA SER A 465 2.49 -19.51 10.40
C SER A 465 3.84 -19.10 11.00
N PRO A 466 4.93 -19.86 10.77
CA PRO A 466 6.27 -19.44 11.16
C PRO A 466 6.74 -18.15 10.44
N HIS A 467 6.09 -17.77 9.33
CA HIS A 467 6.39 -16.57 8.54
C HIS A 467 5.47 -15.39 8.86
N PHE A 468 4.64 -15.50 9.90
CA PHE A 468 3.67 -14.46 10.28
C PHE A 468 4.30 -13.12 10.67
N LEU A 469 5.34 -13.13 11.51
CA LEU A 469 6.09 -11.91 11.90
C LEU A 469 7.41 -11.76 11.13
N LYS A 470 7.60 -12.56 10.08
CA LYS A 470 8.79 -12.52 9.22
C LYS A 470 8.33 -12.38 7.77
N PRO A 471 7.86 -11.18 7.36
CA PRO A 471 7.45 -10.91 5.99
C PRO A 471 8.52 -11.31 4.98
N ILE A 472 8.10 -11.63 3.76
CA ILE A 472 9.03 -11.85 2.65
C ILE A 472 9.20 -10.49 1.97
N GLY A 473 10.43 -9.97 1.95
CA GLY A 473 10.76 -8.69 1.32
C GLY A 473 10.81 -8.79 -0.21
N HIS A 474 11.02 -7.65 -0.87
CA HIS A 474 11.06 -7.54 -2.34
C HIS A 474 11.93 -8.62 -3.01
N HIS A 475 13.24 -8.63 -2.73
CA HIS A 475 14.18 -9.53 -3.42
C HIS A 475 13.84 -11.00 -3.21
N GLU A 476 13.57 -11.40 -1.97
CA GLU A 476 13.25 -12.78 -1.65
C GLU A 476 11.92 -13.23 -2.28
N MET A 477 10.91 -12.35 -2.31
CA MET A 477 9.62 -12.62 -2.96
C MET A 477 9.83 -12.92 -4.45
N ILE A 478 10.65 -12.11 -5.12
CA ILE A 478 10.96 -12.27 -6.53
C ILE A 478 11.77 -13.55 -6.79
N ILE A 479 12.76 -13.87 -5.96
CA ILE A 479 13.52 -15.12 -6.06
C ILE A 479 12.56 -16.33 -5.94
N CYS A 480 11.70 -16.33 -4.92
CA CYS A 480 10.75 -17.42 -4.70
C CYS A 480 9.76 -17.56 -5.86
N LEU A 481 9.23 -16.45 -6.39
CA LEU A 481 8.31 -16.44 -7.53
C LEU A 481 8.99 -16.90 -8.82
N ARG A 482 10.19 -16.42 -9.14
CA ARG A 482 10.95 -16.86 -10.32
C ARG A 482 11.24 -18.36 -10.27
N LYS A 483 11.65 -18.88 -9.11
CA LYS A 483 11.87 -20.31 -8.90
C LYS A 483 10.57 -21.10 -9.08
N ALA A 484 9.46 -20.62 -8.53
CA ALA A 484 8.14 -21.25 -8.71
C ALA A 484 7.72 -21.27 -10.19
N MET A 485 7.85 -20.15 -10.90
CA MET A 485 7.54 -20.03 -12.32
C MET A 485 8.39 -20.98 -13.17
N LYS A 486 9.70 -21.06 -12.90
CA LYS A 486 10.62 -21.99 -13.57
C LYS A 486 10.21 -23.45 -13.35
N THR A 487 9.89 -23.84 -12.10
CA THR A 487 9.42 -25.19 -11.78
C THR A 487 8.11 -25.55 -12.50
N LEU A 488 7.23 -24.57 -12.72
CA LEU A 488 5.94 -24.75 -13.40
C LEU A 488 6.04 -24.58 -14.92
N ARG A 489 7.23 -24.30 -15.47
CA ARG A 489 7.49 -23.97 -16.89
C ARG A 489 6.67 -22.79 -17.40
N PHE A 490 6.49 -21.77 -16.56
CA PHE A 490 5.89 -20.48 -16.94
C PHE A 490 6.96 -19.58 -17.57
N ASP A 491 7.63 -20.08 -18.61
CA ASP A 491 8.82 -19.46 -19.20
C ASP A 491 8.48 -18.25 -20.09
N GLY A 492 7.28 -18.25 -20.68
CA GLY A 492 6.75 -17.16 -21.50
C GLY A 492 6.09 -16.03 -20.70
N ASP A 493 5.25 -15.29 -21.41
CA ASP A 493 4.47 -14.18 -20.88
C ASP A 493 3.50 -14.63 -19.79
N VAL A 494 3.28 -13.75 -18.81
CA VAL A 494 2.28 -13.95 -17.76
C VAL A 494 1.38 -12.73 -17.64
N GLN A 495 0.16 -12.95 -17.13
CA GLN A 495 -0.75 -11.88 -16.76
C GLN A 495 -0.96 -11.84 -15.25
N VAL A 496 -1.11 -10.65 -14.69
CA VAL A 496 -1.20 -10.44 -13.25
C VAL A 496 -2.47 -9.69 -12.89
N LEU A 497 -3.27 -10.28 -12.01
CA LEU A 497 -4.34 -9.59 -11.28
C LEU A 497 -3.84 -9.29 -9.88
N SER A 498 -4.02 -8.07 -9.41
CA SER A 498 -3.56 -7.66 -8.08
C SER A 498 -4.55 -6.74 -7.40
N HIS A 499 -4.68 -6.86 -6.09
CA HIS A 499 -5.55 -6.01 -5.29
C HIS A 499 -4.83 -5.40 -4.10
N SER A 500 -5.02 -4.10 -3.85
CA SER A 500 -4.57 -3.44 -2.63
C SER A 500 -3.08 -3.74 -2.36
N MET A 501 -2.70 -4.23 -1.18
CA MET A 501 -1.31 -4.60 -0.85
C MET A 501 -0.65 -5.58 -1.83
N GLY A 502 -1.41 -6.43 -2.53
CA GLY A 502 -0.88 -7.31 -3.57
C GLY A 502 -0.30 -6.58 -4.78
N THR A 503 -0.70 -5.32 -4.99
CA THR A 503 -0.18 -4.46 -6.06
C THR A 503 1.27 -4.03 -5.81
N ILE A 504 1.75 -4.11 -4.56
CA ILE A 504 3.17 -3.92 -4.21
C ILE A 504 4.01 -5.07 -4.77
N VAL A 505 3.56 -6.31 -4.58
CA VAL A 505 4.22 -7.49 -5.17
C VAL A 505 4.14 -7.44 -6.71
N HIS A 506 3.06 -6.89 -7.27
CA HIS A 506 2.94 -6.66 -8.70
C HIS A 506 3.99 -5.65 -9.19
N ALA A 507 4.19 -4.54 -8.47
CA ALA A 507 5.22 -3.57 -8.79
C ALA A 507 6.63 -4.20 -8.79
N TRP A 508 6.92 -5.06 -7.81
CA TRP A 508 8.17 -5.82 -7.76
C TRP A 508 8.33 -6.75 -8.97
N LEU A 509 7.26 -7.45 -9.37
CA LEU A 509 7.27 -8.32 -10.55
C LEU A 509 7.52 -7.52 -11.84
N LEU A 510 6.87 -6.37 -12.00
CA LEU A 510 7.09 -5.49 -13.15
C LEU A 510 8.54 -5.01 -13.23
N LYS A 511 9.13 -4.60 -12.10
CA LYS A 511 10.53 -4.19 -12.03
C LYS A 511 11.52 -5.32 -12.34
N SER A 512 11.17 -6.56 -12.00
CA SER A 512 12.03 -7.73 -12.20
C SER A 512 11.86 -8.41 -13.57
N LEU A 513 10.63 -8.46 -14.08
CA LEU A 513 10.27 -9.23 -15.27
C LEU A 513 9.94 -8.36 -16.48
N GLY A 514 9.68 -7.05 -16.29
CA GLY A 514 9.40 -6.10 -17.35
C GLY A 514 8.32 -6.59 -18.31
N ASN A 515 8.67 -6.63 -19.60
CA ASN A 515 7.76 -7.03 -20.68
C ASN A 515 7.21 -8.46 -20.56
N ARG A 516 7.82 -9.33 -19.74
CA ARG A 516 7.26 -10.68 -19.49
C ARG A 516 5.94 -10.62 -18.72
N ILE A 517 5.65 -9.51 -18.05
CA ILE A 517 4.29 -9.20 -17.58
C ILE A 517 3.54 -8.58 -18.75
N ALA A 518 2.99 -9.44 -19.62
CA ALA A 518 2.31 -9.00 -20.83
C ALA A 518 1.01 -8.24 -20.55
N ARG A 519 0.34 -8.56 -19.42
CA ARG A 519 -0.90 -7.89 -19.02
C ARG A 519 -0.99 -7.66 -17.52
N SER A 520 -1.38 -6.45 -17.12
CA SER A 520 -1.46 -6.01 -15.74
C SER A 520 -2.86 -5.47 -15.40
N CYS A 521 -3.52 -6.11 -14.44
CA CYS A 521 -4.77 -5.63 -13.86
C CYS A 521 -4.58 -5.26 -12.38
N PHE A 522 -4.81 -3.99 -12.09
CA PHE A 522 -4.71 -3.39 -10.77
C PHE A 522 -6.09 -3.06 -10.23
N VAL A 523 -6.40 -3.53 -9.03
CA VAL A 523 -7.61 -3.15 -8.29
C VAL A 523 -7.19 -2.42 -7.02
N ASP A 524 -7.63 -1.18 -6.89
CA ASP A 524 -7.27 -0.26 -5.79
C ASP A 524 -5.74 -0.23 -5.53
N PRO A 525 -4.92 0.20 -6.52
CA PRO A 525 -3.46 0.13 -6.44
C PRO A 525 -2.84 1.12 -5.46
N ILE A 526 -1.99 0.57 -4.58
CA ILE A 526 -1.25 1.29 -3.55
C ILE A 526 0.09 1.90 -4.03
N PRO A 527 0.86 1.30 -4.96
CA PRO A 527 2.19 1.78 -5.37
C PRO A 527 2.26 3.22 -5.92
N PHE A 528 1.13 3.77 -6.37
CA PHE A 528 1.09 5.11 -6.95
C PHE A 528 1.07 6.18 -5.86
N ARG A 529 1.92 7.20 -6.02
CA ARG A 529 2.00 8.35 -5.11
C ARG A 529 2.30 8.01 -3.64
N LEU A 530 2.99 6.90 -3.37
CA LEU A 530 3.44 6.55 -2.02
C LEU A 530 4.36 7.61 -1.37
N PHE A 531 4.90 8.55 -2.14
CA PHE A 531 5.65 9.71 -1.64
C PHE A 531 4.76 10.81 -1.01
N ILE A 532 3.42 10.67 -1.07
CA ILE A 532 2.43 11.47 -0.35
C ILE A 532 1.80 10.60 0.75
N PRO A 533 1.48 11.11 1.94
CA PRO A 533 1.11 10.28 3.08
C PRO A 533 -0.37 9.87 3.06
N ASP A 534 -1.02 9.79 1.91
CA ASP A 534 -2.44 9.42 1.89
C ASP A 534 -2.62 8.00 2.42
N VAL A 535 -1.86 7.02 1.93
CA VAL A 535 -1.89 5.63 2.44
C VAL A 535 -1.42 5.56 3.89
N CYS A 536 -0.25 6.12 4.20
CA CYS A 536 0.32 6.10 5.54
C CYS A 536 -0.61 6.75 6.58
N GLY A 537 -1.08 7.96 6.25
CA GLY A 537 -1.96 8.77 7.07
C GLY A 537 -3.34 8.15 7.24
N ASN A 538 -3.97 7.71 6.16
CA ASN A 538 -5.35 7.19 6.19
C ASN A 538 -5.47 5.76 6.70
N PHE A 539 -4.37 4.98 6.73
CA PHE A 539 -4.39 3.58 7.15
C PHE A 539 -3.64 3.29 8.46
N LEU A 540 -2.57 4.01 8.77
CA LEU A 540 -1.74 3.71 9.95
C LEU A 540 -1.87 4.77 11.03
N TYR A 541 -1.85 6.04 10.63
CA TYR A 541 -1.89 7.17 11.57
C TYR A 541 -3.29 7.74 11.81
N PHE A 542 -4.30 7.28 11.07
CA PHE A 542 -5.62 7.89 11.13
C PHE A 542 -6.29 7.76 12.51
N LYS A 543 -7.05 8.80 12.86
CA LYS A 543 -8.06 8.72 13.91
C LYS A 543 -9.32 8.15 13.29
N ALA A 544 -9.80 7.02 13.84
CA ALA A 544 -11.04 6.42 13.39
C ALA A 544 -12.22 7.32 13.78
N ASP A 545 -12.73 8.08 12.82
CA ASP A 545 -13.84 9.03 12.97
C ASP A 545 -15.21 8.38 12.69
N ASN A 546 -15.26 7.33 11.88
CA ASN A 546 -16.47 6.57 11.55
C ASN A 546 -16.33 5.06 11.81
N SER A 547 -17.45 4.34 11.72
CA SER A 547 -17.57 2.91 12.00
C SER A 547 -16.72 2.03 11.07
N ILE A 548 -16.68 2.31 9.76
CA ILE A 548 -15.87 1.59 8.76
C ILE A 548 -14.39 1.71 9.11
N LYS A 549 -13.92 2.94 9.35
CA LYS A 549 -12.55 3.22 9.77
C LYS A 549 -12.21 2.54 11.11
N ARG A 550 -13.14 2.43 12.06
CA ARG A 550 -12.93 1.68 13.31
C ARG A 550 -12.73 0.19 13.04
N LEU A 551 -13.56 -0.40 12.20
CA LEU A 551 -13.45 -1.82 11.82
C LEU A 551 -12.14 -2.08 11.08
N LEU A 552 -11.79 -1.25 10.08
CA LEU A 552 -10.54 -1.35 9.34
C LEU A 552 -9.33 -1.25 10.27
N ARG A 553 -9.33 -0.27 11.19
CA ARG A 553 -8.26 -0.11 12.18
C ARG A 553 -8.15 -1.32 13.08
N PHE A 554 -9.26 -1.77 13.65
CA PHE A 554 -9.26 -2.84 14.64
C PHE A 554 -8.96 -4.19 14.03
N PHE A 555 -9.63 -4.57 12.93
CA PHE A 555 -9.53 -5.88 12.30
C PHE A 555 -8.37 -6.01 11.33
N VAL A 556 -7.86 -4.91 10.78
CA VAL A 556 -6.85 -4.98 9.72
C VAL A 556 -5.58 -4.21 10.10
N GLY A 557 -5.65 -2.89 10.21
CA GLY A 557 -4.46 -2.04 10.38
C GLY A 557 -3.66 -2.28 11.67
N ARG A 558 -4.33 -2.63 12.79
CA ARG A 558 -3.71 -2.89 14.10
C ARG A 558 -3.62 -4.37 14.47
N GLU A 559 -3.84 -5.24 13.50
CA GLU A 559 -3.49 -6.65 13.61
C GLU A 559 -1.96 -6.78 13.76
N ILE A 560 -1.44 -7.65 14.62
CA ILE A 560 -0.01 -7.66 14.93
C ILE A 560 0.88 -8.01 13.72
N GLY A 561 0.46 -8.96 12.87
CA GLY A 561 1.21 -9.31 11.65
C GLY A 561 1.23 -8.17 10.64
N THR A 562 0.05 -7.59 10.39
CA THR A 562 -0.13 -6.45 9.48
C THR A 562 0.63 -5.22 9.98
N ALA A 563 0.48 -4.87 11.26
CA ALA A 563 1.15 -3.74 11.89
C ALA A 563 2.67 -3.90 11.87
N ASN A 564 3.19 -5.10 12.16
CA ASN A 564 4.61 -5.42 12.05
C ASN A 564 5.12 -5.25 10.61
N THR A 565 4.40 -5.81 9.64
CA THR A 565 4.75 -5.70 8.22
C THR A 565 4.85 -4.23 7.80
N LEU A 566 3.81 -3.45 8.06
CA LEU A 566 3.73 -2.07 7.61
C LEU A 566 4.69 -1.16 8.37
N SER A 567 4.86 -1.39 9.68
CA SER A 567 5.66 -0.51 10.54
C SER A 567 7.14 -0.89 10.63
N ARG A 568 7.58 -2.02 10.07
CA ARG A 568 8.99 -2.45 10.16
C ARG A 568 9.57 -2.97 8.86
N TYR A 569 8.76 -3.47 7.94
CA TYR A 569 9.23 -4.12 6.70
C TYR A 569 8.77 -3.41 5.42
N PHE A 570 7.96 -2.34 5.53
CA PHE A 570 7.46 -1.62 4.38
C PHE A 570 8.50 -0.64 3.83
N ASP A 571 9.14 -1.06 2.74
CA ASP A 571 10.08 -0.24 1.98
C ASP A 571 9.33 0.70 1.03
N TRP A 572 9.19 1.97 1.42
CA TRP A 572 8.50 2.98 0.61
C TRP A 572 9.15 3.20 -0.76
N SER A 573 10.48 3.30 -0.81
CA SER A 573 11.20 3.67 -2.02
C SER A 573 11.15 2.57 -3.09
N SER A 574 11.29 1.30 -2.70
CA SER A 574 11.20 0.18 -3.64
C SER A 574 9.75 -0.21 -3.97
N ASN A 575 8.78 0.23 -3.18
CA ASN A 575 7.36 -0.02 -3.43
C ASN A 575 6.71 0.97 -4.42
N ILE A 576 7.30 2.15 -4.65
CA ILE A 576 6.76 3.12 -5.63
C ILE A 576 6.81 2.52 -7.04
N LEU A 577 5.70 2.53 -7.76
CA LEU A 577 5.64 2.13 -9.17
C LEU A 577 5.48 3.37 -10.05
N TRP A 578 6.38 3.52 -11.02
CA TRP A 578 6.36 4.63 -11.96
C TRP A 578 5.66 4.23 -13.27
N PRO A 579 4.49 4.80 -13.61
CA PRO A 579 3.68 4.32 -14.73
C PRO A 579 4.43 4.28 -16.07
N GLU A 580 5.10 5.37 -16.43
CA GLU A 580 5.72 5.56 -17.75
C GLU A 580 6.92 4.64 -18.04
N ASP A 581 7.72 4.29 -17.01
CA ASP A 581 8.96 3.53 -17.20
C ASP A 581 8.83 2.06 -16.82
N GLU A 582 7.90 1.73 -15.91
CA GLU A 582 7.86 0.42 -15.26
C GLU A 582 6.61 -0.40 -15.62
N ILE A 583 5.61 0.20 -16.29
CA ILE A 583 4.41 -0.51 -16.75
C ILE A 583 4.45 -0.63 -18.27
N PRO A 584 4.76 -1.81 -18.83
CA PRO A 584 4.68 -2.06 -20.26
C PRO A 584 3.26 -1.80 -20.78
N ASN A 585 3.15 -1.19 -21.96
CA ASN A 585 1.87 -0.94 -22.62
C ASN A 585 0.84 -0.21 -21.73
N LEU A 586 1.29 0.74 -20.90
CA LEU A 586 0.48 1.48 -19.92
C LEU A 586 -0.85 2.00 -20.49
N THR A 587 -0.82 2.57 -21.70
CA THR A 587 -1.98 3.24 -22.32
C THR A 587 -2.90 2.28 -23.08
N SER A 588 -2.52 1.01 -23.23
CA SER A 588 -3.34 0.03 -23.94
C SER A 588 -4.33 -0.64 -22.99
N PRO A 589 -5.65 -0.47 -23.18
CA PRO A 589 -6.65 -1.12 -22.32
C PRO A 589 -6.68 -2.65 -22.47
N GLN A 590 -6.09 -3.20 -23.54
CA GLN A 590 -5.91 -4.65 -23.70
C GLN A 590 -4.84 -5.19 -22.74
N HIS A 591 -3.76 -4.42 -22.53
CA HIS A 591 -2.61 -4.85 -21.72
C HIS A 591 -2.67 -4.35 -20.28
N THR A 592 -3.19 -3.15 -20.03
CA THR A 592 -3.18 -2.55 -18.69
C THR A 592 -4.56 -2.06 -18.30
N ARG A 593 -5.03 -2.48 -17.12
CA ARG A 593 -6.31 -2.08 -16.53
C ARG A 593 -6.15 -1.63 -15.09
N PHE A 594 -6.76 -0.50 -14.75
CA PHE A 594 -6.89 0.02 -13.40
C PHE A 594 -8.36 0.05 -13.00
N PHE A 595 -8.70 -0.49 -11.85
CA PHE A 595 -10.03 -0.45 -11.26
C PHE A 595 -9.91 0.30 -9.93
N LEU A 596 -10.61 1.43 -9.79
CA LEU A 596 -10.54 2.32 -8.63
C LEU A 596 -11.90 2.44 -7.94
N ALA A 597 -11.91 2.24 -6.63
CA ALA A 597 -13.06 2.48 -5.76
C ALA A 597 -13.13 3.96 -5.35
N GLY A 598 -14.23 4.65 -5.65
CA GLY A 598 -14.37 6.09 -5.37
C GLY A 598 -14.66 6.44 -3.91
N GLN A 599 -15.18 5.50 -3.11
CA GLN A 599 -15.36 5.65 -1.66
C GLN A 599 -14.23 4.98 -0.88
N ASP A 600 -13.04 4.85 -1.49
CA ASP A 600 -11.87 4.30 -0.84
C ASP A 600 -11.44 5.18 0.35
N VAL A 601 -11.38 4.58 1.54
CA VAL A 601 -10.97 5.24 2.78
C VAL A 601 -9.46 5.18 3.02
N ILE A 602 -8.72 4.45 2.19
CA ILE A 602 -7.28 4.25 2.23
C ILE A 602 -6.62 5.14 1.18
N LEU A 603 -6.99 4.94 -0.08
CA LEU A 603 -6.47 5.70 -1.22
C LEU A 603 -7.31 6.94 -1.47
N ASN A 604 -6.68 8.02 -1.93
CA ASN A 604 -7.41 9.13 -2.51
C ASN A 604 -7.70 8.82 -3.98
N CYS A 605 -8.87 8.24 -4.25
CA CYS A 605 -9.26 7.82 -5.60
C CYS A 605 -9.14 8.94 -6.64
N GLN A 606 -9.57 10.17 -6.30
CA GLN A 606 -9.52 11.30 -7.22
C GLN A 606 -8.07 11.66 -7.59
N GLU A 607 -7.20 11.76 -6.59
CA GLU A 607 -5.79 12.12 -6.77
C GLU A 607 -4.99 11.00 -7.47
N THR A 608 -5.34 9.72 -7.25
CA THR A 608 -4.77 8.59 -7.99
C THR A 608 -5.26 8.57 -9.44
N ARG A 609 -6.55 8.85 -9.67
CA ARG A 609 -7.14 8.98 -11.01
C ARG A 609 -6.44 10.07 -11.82
N GLU A 610 -6.32 11.27 -11.26
CA GLU A 610 -5.62 12.40 -11.89
C GLU A 610 -4.17 12.04 -12.24
N TYR A 611 -3.46 11.39 -11.32
CA TYR A 611 -2.09 10.93 -11.57
C TYR A 611 -2.00 9.94 -12.72
N LEU A 612 -2.92 8.98 -12.86
CA LEU A 612 -2.91 8.04 -13.98
C LEU A 612 -3.27 8.72 -15.31
N LEU A 613 -4.21 9.68 -15.30
CA LEU A 613 -4.52 10.50 -16.47
C LEU A 613 -3.29 11.31 -16.94
N GLU A 614 -2.49 11.83 -16.01
CA GLU A 614 -1.25 12.56 -16.31
C GLU A 614 -0.26 11.74 -17.15
N TYR A 615 -0.24 10.40 -16.99
CA TYR A 615 0.58 9.49 -17.79
C TYR A 615 -0.16 8.87 -18.99
N GLY A 616 -1.29 9.44 -19.40
CA GLY A 616 -1.99 9.07 -20.64
C GLY A 616 -2.92 7.87 -20.52
N VAL A 617 -3.17 7.35 -19.30
CA VAL A 617 -4.21 6.34 -19.08
C VAL A 617 -5.57 6.99 -19.32
N LYS A 618 -6.40 6.39 -20.18
CA LYS A 618 -7.77 6.90 -20.45
C LYS A 618 -8.78 6.23 -19.53
N GLU A 619 -9.75 6.99 -19.02
CA GLU A 619 -10.90 6.44 -18.31
C GLU A 619 -11.90 5.80 -19.28
N GLU A 620 -12.52 4.69 -18.88
CA GLU A 620 -13.60 4.05 -19.62
C GLU A 620 -14.89 4.85 -19.40
N VAL A 621 -15.32 5.57 -20.44
CA VAL A 621 -16.52 6.42 -20.41
C VAL A 621 -17.63 5.76 -21.22
N THR A 622 -18.87 5.90 -20.75
CA THR A 622 -20.06 5.58 -21.54
C THR A 622 -20.68 6.89 -22.01
N SER A 623 -20.78 7.09 -23.32
CA SER A 623 -21.38 8.29 -23.91
C SER A 623 -22.86 8.41 -23.55
N ALA A 624 -23.42 9.61 -23.73
CA ALA A 624 -24.84 9.87 -23.55
C ALA A 624 -25.71 8.99 -24.46
N GLU A 625 -25.24 8.63 -25.65
CA GLU A 625 -25.92 7.68 -26.55
C GLU A 625 -25.65 6.20 -26.22
N GLY A 626 -24.98 5.90 -25.10
CA GLY A 626 -24.71 4.55 -24.63
C GLY A 626 -23.50 3.87 -25.28
N LYS A 627 -22.71 4.58 -26.09
CA LYS A 627 -21.49 4.04 -26.71
C LYS A 627 -20.38 3.98 -25.66
N ARG A 628 -19.76 2.81 -25.49
CA ARG A 628 -18.64 2.63 -24.55
C ARG A 628 -17.32 2.89 -25.24
N GLU A 629 -16.58 3.86 -24.75
CA GLU A 629 -15.19 4.06 -25.13
C GLU A 629 -14.29 3.30 -24.16
N ARG A 630 -13.56 2.30 -24.69
CA ARG A 630 -12.73 1.43 -23.88
C ARG A 630 -11.51 2.21 -23.36
N GLY A 631 -11.46 2.41 -22.05
CA GLY A 631 -10.33 3.02 -21.35
C GLY A 631 -9.50 2.00 -20.57
N GLY A 632 -8.26 2.39 -20.23
CA GLY A 632 -7.38 1.63 -19.34
C GLY A 632 -7.77 1.76 -17.87
N MET A 633 -8.66 2.68 -17.50
CA MET A 633 -9.08 2.91 -16.11
C MET A 633 -10.60 2.87 -15.96
N VAL A 634 -11.09 2.24 -14.89
CA VAL A 634 -12.50 2.15 -14.53
C VAL A 634 -12.65 2.65 -13.11
N VAL A 635 -13.49 3.66 -12.90
CA VAL A 635 -13.78 4.19 -11.57
C VAL A 635 -15.22 3.86 -11.19
N ASP A 636 -15.40 3.18 -10.05
CA ASP A 636 -16.73 3.03 -9.44
C ASP A 636 -16.85 3.96 -8.25
N TRP A 637 -17.48 5.11 -8.48
CA TRP A 637 -17.63 6.19 -7.50
C TRP A 637 -18.42 5.81 -6.24
N LYS A 638 -19.11 4.66 -6.25
CA LYS A 638 -19.89 4.17 -5.11
C LYS A 638 -19.21 3.02 -4.38
N ALA A 639 -18.25 2.36 -5.02
CA ALA A 639 -17.53 1.24 -4.42
C ALA A 639 -16.61 1.71 -3.29
N ALA A 640 -16.59 0.94 -2.22
CA ALA A 640 -15.55 0.99 -1.20
C ALA A 640 -14.31 0.16 -1.62
N HIS A 641 -13.20 0.34 -0.92
CA HIS A 641 -11.96 -0.39 -1.16
C HIS A 641 -12.18 -1.91 -1.19
N GLY A 642 -11.81 -2.56 -2.30
CA GLY A 642 -11.98 -3.99 -2.55
C GLY A 642 -13.38 -4.43 -2.99
N GLU A 643 -14.37 -3.53 -2.98
CA GLU A 643 -15.77 -3.87 -3.36
C GLU A 643 -15.90 -4.23 -4.85
N LEU A 644 -14.97 -3.75 -5.67
CA LEU A 644 -14.87 -4.11 -7.10
C LEU A 644 -14.65 -5.61 -7.33
N LEU A 645 -14.18 -6.35 -6.32
CA LEU A 645 -14.02 -7.81 -6.33
C LEU A 645 -15.18 -8.56 -5.65
N MET A 646 -16.30 -7.90 -5.37
CA MET A 646 -17.48 -8.60 -4.85
C MET A 646 -18.12 -9.48 -5.92
N LYS A 647 -18.64 -10.62 -5.47
CA LYS A 647 -19.33 -11.60 -6.31
C LYS A 647 -20.46 -10.92 -7.11
N ASP A 648 -20.58 -11.28 -8.38
CA ASP A 648 -21.61 -10.79 -9.31
C ASP A 648 -21.59 -9.27 -9.59
N GLY A 649 -20.65 -8.53 -8.99
CA GLY A 649 -20.46 -7.10 -9.18
C GLY A 649 -19.96 -6.73 -10.58
N ARG A 650 -20.16 -5.48 -10.98
CA ARG A 650 -19.71 -4.95 -12.29
C ARG A 650 -18.19 -5.08 -12.44
N GLY A 651 -17.43 -4.68 -11.42
CA GLY A 651 -15.96 -4.78 -11.41
C GLY A 651 -15.49 -6.21 -11.66
N MET A 652 -15.97 -7.16 -10.87
CA MET A 652 -15.65 -8.58 -11.02
C MET A 652 -15.91 -9.10 -12.44
N LYS A 653 -17.09 -8.82 -13.00
CA LYS A 653 -17.44 -9.26 -14.36
C LYS A 653 -16.51 -8.67 -15.42
N MET A 654 -16.14 -7.39 -15.28
CA MET A 654 -15.21 -6.72 -16.20
C MET A 654 -13.80 -7.28 -16.08
N ILE A 655 -13.34 -7.57 -14.86
CA ILE A 655 -12.03 -8.18 -14.59
C ILE A 655 -11.96 -9.58 -15.18
N MET A 656 -12.96 -10.43 -14.90
CA MET A 656 -12.99 -11.81 -15.41
C MET A 656 -13.08 -11.85 -16.93
N LYS A 657 -13.87 -10.95 -17.54
CA LYS A 657 -13.91 -10.80 -19.00
C LYS A 657 -12.53 -10.43 -19.53
N TRP A 658 -11.88 -9.41 -18.96
CA TRP A 658 -10.57 -8.98 -19.39
C TRP A 658 -9.52 -10.09 -19.28
N LEU A 659 -9.50 -10.87 -18.19
CA LEU A 659 -8.58 -11.98 -18.02
C LEU A 659 -8.74 -13.07 -19.09
N GLN A 660 -9.92 -13.23 -19.68
CA GLN A 660 -10.24 -14.21 -20.71
C GLN A 660 -10.06 -13.67 -22.14
N GLU A 661 -9.86 -12.35 -22.29
CA GLU A 661 -9.68 -11.74 -23.61
C GLU A 661 -8.37 -12.23 -24.25
N GLU A 662 -8.47 -12.74 -25.48
CA GLU A 662 -7.33 -13.02 -26.34
C GLU A 662 -6.71 -11.70 -26.84
N ASP A 663 -5.42 -11.73 -27.15
CA ASP A 663 -4.72 -10.59 -27.73
C ASP A 663 -5.17 -10.37 -29.19
N GLU A 664 -5.10 -9.12 -29.66
CA GLU A 664 -5.57 -8.73 -31.00
C GLU A 664 -4.72 -9.31 -32.14
#